data_AF-A0A2E1MH25-F1
#
_entry.id   AF-A0A2E1MH25-F1
#
_cell.length_a   1.000
_cell.length_b   1.000
_cell.length_c   1.000
_cell.angle_alpha   90.00
_cell.angle_beta   90.00
_cell.angle_gamma   90.00
#
_symmetry.space_group_name_H-M   'P 1'
#
loop_
_entity.id
_entity.type
_entity.pdbx_description
1 polymer ?
#
loop_
_entity_poly.entity_id
_entity_poly.type
_entity_poly.pdbx_seq_one_letter_code
_entity_poly.pdbx_strand_id
1 'polypeptide(L)'
;MQSVFLLIITNYIFAANVIFEVDMSFMNTSEDGVYIVGSDVSFLGPEGVVMSDENGDDIWDIELELNPGSYTYKFRNGFCDNWDNCGNMWESIPDECGSQEFGDREITVLDDDVWAGPFCFSSCDACPEEVDYYNVTFSVDMQNVSTSDDGVYLVGNDPLLEGPTGHLMSDADGDDVWEVTLELIPGTYTYKYRNGFCDNWDNCGAFWEDSLDDCSVGEWGDRQIIVTDQDFVSGPFCFNSCDEELCPDDILTYPVSFIVDMNYQETDLSGVYVVGGNIYMEGPIGHLMSDDDGDDIWEVVVDLPPGTYTFKFRNGYCASWNTCLQWQWEDFEGDCGVGEWGDRQVVVSDEGFTYGPYCFDFCNEGECPSIEPIDMTFQVQVSDQELDNALENGVYMGGNFNSYDFYLNPFELTYTNQDNIFSLTTQFIANENILYKYTIGKGFSSAQIETDDGIAGCGSNFSSCSQSGANYRQKTIPYVSTIFDLDTYNNCPSNALVTIEVDMSNEIISGDGVCIAGGTMPNGAQGTEMCDLDGDSIFTAILSFPFDSYQTYKFVNGCGDTWENPNFENFVDSCTEGQWDNRFFTVMEDGQKVGPYYFESCELSQTMNLENSNIVTDYLLNSPYPNPFNPIVTIPYNIKSLSSISIAVYDLNGNKIVDLFNGFKSAGNYEVIWSAENESSGIYFVKMVSDNFHQTQKISLIK
;
A
#
# COMPACT_ATOMS: atom_id res chain seq x y z
N MET A 1 87.54 -9.44 22.95
CA MET A 1 87.19 -8.01 22.79
C MET A 1 87.41 -7.66 21.34
N GLN A 2 86.37 -7.77 20.51
CA GLN A 2 86.20 -6.95 19.31
C GLN A 2 84.75 -7.08 18.84
N SER A 3 84.16 -5.93 18.60
CA SER A 3 82.74 -5.62 18.67
C SER A 3 81.88 -6.36 17.65
N VAL A 4 80.71 -6.80 18.10
CA VAL A 4 79.55 -7.05 17.25
C VAL A 4 79.01 -5.68 16.83
N PHE A 5 79.14 -5.35 15.55
CA PHE A 5 78.38 -4.26 14.94
C PHE A 5 77.09 -4.87 14.38
N LEU A 6 75.98 -4.60 15.07
CA LEU A 6 74.64 -4.89 14.59
C LEU A 6 74.35 -3.89 13.47
N LEU A 7 74.36 -4.36 12.21
CA LEU A 7 73.91 -3.56 11.07
C LEU A 7 72.38 -3.67 11.03
N ILE A 8 71.69 -2.66 11.55
CA ILE A 8 70.25 -2.50 11.32
C ILE A 8 70.12 -1.99 9.88
N ILE A 9 69.71 -2.86 8.96
CA ILE A 9 69.26 -2.43 7.63
C ILE A 9 67.83 -1.94 7.83
N THR A 10 67.67 -0.63 8.00
CA THR A 10 66.37 0.02 7.76
C THR A 10 66.13 -0.02 6.26
N ASN A 11 65.19 -0.84 5.80
CA ASN A 11 64.62 -0.68 4.46
C ASN A 11 63.94 0.69 4.44
N TYR A 12 64.58 1.67 3.81
CA TYR A 12 63.90 2.89 3.40
C TYR A 12 63.02 2.49 2.22
N ILE A 13 61.70 2.47 2.43
CA ILE A 13 60.74 2.57 1.34
C ILE A 13 60.78 4.05 0.96
N PHE A 14 61.21 4.37 -0.25
CA PHE A 14 61.10 5.74 -0.78
C PHE A 14 59.66 5.89 -1.30
N ALA A 15 58.94 6.90 -0.83
CA ALA A 15 57.71 7.35 -1.46
C ALA A 15 58.09 8.21 -2.68
N ALA A 16 57.33 8.07 -3.78
CA ALA A 16 57.49 8.87 -4.99
C ALA A 16 56.44 9.99 -4.98
N ASN A 17 56.79 11.15 -5.53
CA ASN A 17 55.84 12.24 -5.70
C ASN A 17 55.02 12.00 -6.95
N VAL A 18 53.70 11.98 -6.80
CA VAL A 18 52.76 11.80 -7.92
C VAL A 18 51.96 13.08 -8.06
N ILE A 19 52.05 13.70 -9.23
CA ILE A 19 51.30 14.90 -9.57
C ILE A 19 50.13 14.48 -10.45
N PHE A 20 48.91 14.77 -9.98
CA PHE A 20 47.68 14.52 -10.71
C PHE A 20 47.17 15.85 -11.28
N GLU A 21 46.81 15.84 -12.56
CA GLU A 21 46.32 17.03 -13.26
C GLU A 21 45.03 16.70 -14.03
N VAL A 22 44.02 17.56 -13.89
CA VAL A 22 42.77 17.48 -14.66
C VAL A 22 42.43 18.86 -15.23
N ASP A 23 42.14 18.88 -16.52
CA ASP A 23 41.75 20.07 -17.26
C ASP A 23 40.22 20.20 -17.22
N MET A 24 39.77 21.30 -16.63
CA MET A 24 38.37 21.65 -16.41
C MET A 24 37.89 22.75 -17.37
N SER A 25 38.69 23.14 -18.37
CA SER A 25 38.40 24.25 -19.29
C SER A 25 37.05 24.14 -20.02
N PHE A 26 36.48 22.93 -20.10
CA PHE A 26 35.20 22.64 -20.77
C PHE A 26 34.06 22.27 -19.83
N MET A 27 34.27 22.42 -18.52
CA MET A 27 33.27 22.15 -17.50
C MET A 27 32.92 23.44 -16.76
N ASN A 28 31.68 23.54 -16.27
CA ASN A 28 31.37 24.56 -15.28
C ASN A 28 31.90 24.09 -13.92
N THR A 29 33.05 24.63 -13.50
CA THR A 29 33.69 24.24 -12.24
C THR A 29 32.84 24.65 -11.05
N SER A 30 32.57 23.70 -10.14
CA SER A 30 31.78 23.92 -8.93
C SER A 30 32.42 24.99 -8.04
N GLU A 31 31.60 25.79 -7.34
CA GLU A 31 32.09 26.74 -6.33
C GLU A 31 32.82 26.02 -5.18
N ASP A 32 32.52 24.75 -4.94
CA ASP A 32 33.18 23.92 -3.94
C ASP A 32 34.56 23.39 -4.40
N GLY A 33 34.89 23.53 -5.69
CA GLY A 33 36.17 23.14 -6.28
C GLY A 33 36.24 21.71 -6.80
N VAL A 34 37.43 21.34 -7.28
CA VAL A 34 37.71 20.03 -7.91
C VAL A 34 38.45 19.12 -6.93
N TYR A 35 38.05 17.86 -6.88
CA TYR A 35 38.55 16.88 -5.92
C TYR A 35 39.12 15.66 -6.63
N ILE A 36 40.17 15.08 -6.06
CA ILE A 36 40.61 13.72 -6.35
C ILE A 36 40.13 12.78 -5.24
N VAL A 37 39.60 11.62 -5.64
CA VAL A 37 39.03 10.60 -4.75
C VAL A 37 39.58 9.23 -5.16
N GLY A 38 39.84 8.32 -4.22
CA GLY A 38 40.33 6.97 -4.57
C GLY A 38 40.32 6.01 -3.39
N SER A 39 39.91 4.76 -3.62
CA SER A 39 39.70 3.75 -2.58
C SER A 39 40.99 3.14 -2.02
N ASP A 40 42.06 3.08 -2.82
CA ASP A 40 43.36 2.50 -2.45
C ASP A 40 44.48 3.54 -2.26
N VAL A 41 44.24 4.81 -2.60
CA VAL A 41 45.09 5.92 -2.19
C VAL A 41 44.82 6.13 -0.71
N SER A 42 45.70 5.61 0.15
CA SER A 42 45.43 5.21 1.54
C SER A 42 45.00 6.30 2.55
N PHE A 43 44.49 7.45 2.08
CA PHE A 43 43.95 8.55 2.88
C PHE A 43 42.69 9.23 2.29
N LEU A 44 42.11 8.77 1.17
CA LEU A 44 40.94 9.41 0.54
C LEU A 44 39.65 8.64 0.86
N GLY A 45 38.92 9.09 1.89
CA GLY A 45 37.52 8.70 2.06
C GLY A 45 36.61 9.34 0.99
N PRO A 46 35.28 9.22 1.11
CA PRO A 46 34.34 9.84 0.17
C PRO A 46 34.54 11.37 0.06
N GLU A 47 35.06 12.03 1.10
CA GLU A 47 35.37 13.46 1.10
C GLU A 47 36.40 13.89 0.03
N GLY A 48 37.31 13.00 -0.39
CA GLY A 48 38.37 13.32 -1.34
C GLY A 48 39.37 14.37 -0.83
N VAL A 49 40.28 14.80 -1.69
CA VAL A 49 41.17 15.94 -1.43
C VAL A 49 41.02 16.96 -2.55
N VAL A 50 40.90 18.23 -2.15
CA VAL A 50 40.76 19.37 -3.06
C VAL A 50 42.06 19.61 -3.82
N MET A 51 41.93 19.82 -5.13
CA MET A 51 43.00 20.20 -6.04
C MET A 51 43.12 21.72 -6.11
N SER A 52 44.22 22.23 -6.68
CA SER A 52 44.45 23.68 -6.84
C SER A 52 44.66 24.06 -8.29
N ASP A 53 44.14 25.23 -8.68
CA ASP A 53 44.49 25.95 -9.91
C ASP A 53 45.05 27.33 -9.50
N GLU A 54 46.34 27.39 -9.13
CA GLU A 54 46.95 28.64 -8.65
C GLU A 54 47.28 29.63 -9.78
N ASN A 55 47.42 29.13 -11.01
CA ASN A 55 47.77 29.83 -12.24
C ASN A 55 46.54 30.37 -12.99
N GLY A 56 45.34 29.87 -12.69
CA GLY A 56 44.08 30.28 -13.30
C GLY A 56 44.01 29.89 -14.77
N ASP A 57 44.59 28.74 -15.14
CA ASP A 57 44.52 28.19 -16.49
C ASP A 57 43.57 27.01 -16.63
N ASP A 58 42.69 26.82 -15.63
CA ASP A 58 41.66 25.78 -15.56
C ASP A 58 42.21 24.34 -15.54
N ILE A 59 43.53 24.18 -15.36
CA ILE A 59 44.18 22.91 -15.08
C ILE A 59 44.37 22.80 -13.57
N TRP A 60 43.62 21.90 -12.96
CA TRP A 60 43.66 21.66 -11.53
C TRP A 60 44.69 20.57 -11.24
N ASP A 61 45.61 20.85 -10.31
CA ASP A 61 46.69 19.95 -9.94
C ASP A 61 46.76 19.64 -8.44
N ILE A 62 47.34 18.49 -8.11
CA ILE A 62 47.72 18.14 -6.74
C ILE A 62 48.94 17.20 -6.71
N GLU A 63 49.86 17.45 -5.78
CA GLU A 63 51.00 16.58 -5.50
C GLU A 63 50.74 15.70 -4.27
N LEU A 64 50.82 14.37 -4.45
CA LEU A 64 50.65 13.37 -3.40
C LEU A 64 51.91 12.48 -3.28
N GLU A 65 52.38 12.25 -2.05
CA GLU A 65 53.45 11.29 -1.76
C GLU A 65 52.89 9.87 -1.66
N LEU A 66 53.15 9.02 -2.67
CA LEU A 66 52.65 7.64 -2.73
C LEU A 66 53.78 6.61 -2.66
N ASN A 67 53.54 5.51 -1.94
CA ASN A 67 54.47 4.37 -1.94
C ASN A 67 54.36 3.59 -3.26
N PRO A 68 55.40 2.85 -3.68
CA PRO A 68 55.30 1.99 -4.85
C PRO A 68 54.13 1.01 -4.75
N GLY A 69 53.25 0.99 -5.75
CA GLY A 69 51.99 0.24 -5.74
C GLY A 69 51.06 0.64 -6.89
N SER A 70 49.96 -0.10 -7.04
CA SER A 70 48.87 0.25 -7.95
C SER A 70 47.76 0.93 -7.16
N TYR A 71 47.21 2.01 -7.72
CA TYR A 71 46.17 2.82 -7.10
C TYR A 71 45.06 3.09 -8.10
N THR A 72 43.82 3.15 -7.62
CA THR A 72 42.68 3.65 -8.37
C THR A 72 42.20 4.99 -7.85
N TYR A 73 41.74 5.85 -8.77
CA TYR A 73 41.27 7.20 -8.46
C TYR A 73 40.25 7.71 -9.48
N LYS A 74 39.55 8.78 -9.10
CA LYS A 74 38.66 9.58 -9.94
C LYS A 74 38.72 11.06 -9.57
N PHE A 75 38.43 11.89 -10.55
CA PHE A 75 38.14 13.31 -10.35
C PHE A 75 36.65 13.54 -10.08
N ARG A 76 36.36 14.55 -9.27
CA ARG A 76 35.00 14.99 -8.93
C ARG A 76 34.92 16.51 -8.96
N ASN A 77 33.88 17.03 -9.60
CA ASN A 77 33.62 18.46 -9.69
C ASN A 77 32.60 18.89 -8.62
N GLY A 78 33.09 19.14 -7.40
CA GLY A 78 32.27 19.48 -6.23
C GLY A 78 32.59 18.64 -4.99
N PHE A 79 32.19 19.15 -3.83
CA PHE A 79 32.37 18.46 -2.55
C PHE A 79 31.25 17.47 -2.29
N CYS A 80 31.61 16.31 -1.75
CA CYS A 80 30.66 15.28 -1.33
C CYS A 80 31.31 14.42 -0.26
N ASP A 81 30.58 14.05 0.79
CA ASP A 81 31.06 13.30 1.96
C ASP A 81 30.53 11.86 2.04
N ASN A 82 29.77 11.42 1.03
CA ASN A 82 29.21 10.07 0.94
C ASN A 82 29.30 9.53 -0.50
N TRP A 83 29.73 8.27 -0.69
CA TRP A 83 29.87 7.63 -2.00
C TRP A 83 28.57 7.59 -2.81
N ASP A 84 27.43 7.38 -2.13
CA ASP A 84 26.15 7.07 -2.79
C ASP A 84 25.31 8.32 -3.12
N ASN A 85 25.75 9.53 -2.73
CA ASN A 85 24.92 10.75 -2.83
C ASN A 85 25.62 11.96 -3.46
N CYS A 86 26.52 11.72 -4.41
CA CYS A 86 27.23 12.80 -5.11
C CYS A 86 26.62 13.20 -6.47
N GLY A 87 25.47 12.61 -6.86
CA GLY A 87 24.79 12.92 -8.13
C GLY A 87 25.72 12.86 -9.35
N ASN A 88 25.59 13.84 -10.25
CA ASN A 88 26.36 13.95 -11.50
C ASN A 88 27.74 14.62 -11.34
N MET A 89 28.28 14.72 -10.12
CA MET A 89 29.58 15.37 -9.87
C MET A 89 30.79 14.50 -10.23
N TRP A 90 30.57 13.19 -10.37
CA TRP A 90 31.62 12.23 -10.72
C TRP A 90 32.04 12.34 -12.18
N GLU A 91 33.32 12.16 -12.46
CA GLU A 91 33.74 11.93 -13.83
C GLU A 91 33.25 10.56 -14.35
N SER A 92 32.89 10.54 -15.63
CA SER A 92 32.49 9.35 -16.37
C SER A 92 33.45 9.15 -17.54
N ILE A 93 34.37 8.20 -17.41
CA ILE A 93 35.43 7.97 -18.39
C ILE A 93 35.19 6.70 -19.23
N PRO A 94 35.65 6.66 -20.49
CA PRO A 94 35.52 5.48 -21.34
C PRO A 94 36.20 4.21 -20.79
N ASP A 95 35.67 3.03 -21.12
CA ASP A 95 36.19 1.71 -20.74
C ASP A 95 37.68 1.48 -21.10
N GLU A 96 38.23 2.25 -22.05
CA GLU A 96 39.62 2.14 -22.47
C GLU A 96 40.62 2.67 -21.43
N CYS A 97 40.18 3.59 -20.56
CA CYS A 97 40.98 4.13 -19.45
C CYS A 97 40.30 4.01 -18.07
N GLY A 98 39.07 3.52 -18.01
CA GLY A 98 38.37 3.14 -16.80
C GLY A 98 38.62 1.66 -16.44
N SER A 99 38.69 1.38 -15.15
CA SER A 99 38.84 0.03 -14.60
C SER A 99 37.75 -0.28 -13.57
N GLN A 100 37.54 -1.57 -13.33
CA GLN A 100 36.57 -2.10 -12.35
C GLN A 100 35.10 -1.78 -12.68
N GLU A 101 34.18 -2.05 -11.75
CA GLU A 101 32.73 -1.91 -11.92
C GLU A 101 32.26 -0.45 -11.98
N PHE A 102 33.09 0.50 -11.51
CA PHE A 102 32.74 1.92 -11.38
C PHE A 102 33.49 2.85 -12.35
N GLY A 103 34.35 2.31 -13.23
CA GLY A 103 35.08 3.09 -14.23
C GLY A 103 36.16 4.01 -13.62
N ASP A 104 36.93 3.52 -12.65
CA ASP A 104 38.00 4.28 -11.98
C ASP A 104 39.29 4.29 -12.81
N ARG A 105 40.04 5.40 -12.80
CA ARG A 105 41.37 5.48 -13.39
C ARG A 105 42.35 4.63 -12.58
N GLU A 106 43.32 4.00 -13.23
CA GLU A 106 44.39 3.22 -12.56
C GLU A 106 45.78 3.83 -12.82
N ILE A 107 46.61 3.89 -11.79
CA ILE A 107 48.02 4.31 -11.88
C ILE A 107 48.93 3.32 -11.13
N THR A 108 50.08 3.01 -11.74
CA THR A 108 51.14 2.22 -11.09
C THR A 108 52.31 3.14 -10.73
N VAL A 109 52.56 3.29 -9.44
CA VAL A 109 53.65 4.10 -8.88
C VAL A 109 54.86 3.19 -8.62
N LEU A 110 56.04 3.64 -9.06
CA LEU A 110 57.32 2.96 -8.84
C LEU A 110 58.20 3.83 -7.92
N ASP A 111 59.53 3.74 -8.03
CA ASP A 111 60.48 4.47 -7.18
C ASP A 111 60.85 5.88 -7.70
N ASP A 112 60.28 6.31 -8.83
CA ASP A 112 60.51 7.62 -9.47
C ASP A 112 59.22 8.44 -9.49
N ASP A 113 59.33 9.78 -9.47
CA ASP A 113 58.20 10.70 -9.54
C ASP A 113 57.38 10.50 -10.84
N VAL A 114 56.05 10.60 -10.72
CA VAL A 114 55.11 10.32 -11.82
C VAL A 114 54.16 11.49 -12.06
N TRP A 115 53.86 11.76 -13.34
CA TRP A 115 52.82 12.69 -13.76
C TRP A 115 51.62 11.93 -14.31
N ALA A 116 50.43 12.30 -13.83
CA ALA A 116 49.15 11.72 -14.19
C ALA A 116 48.21 12.83 -14.70
N GLY A 117 48.40 13.23 -15.96
CA GLY A 117 47.62 14.28 -16.62
C GLY A 117 48.49 15.22 -17.47
N PRO A 118 47.93 16.37 -17.91
CA PRO A 118 46.55 16.79 -17.69
C PRO A 118 45.57 15.98 -18.56
N PHE A 119 44.54 15.41 -17.93
CA PHE A 119 43.44 14.75 -18.62
C PHE A 119 42.26 15.71 -18.75
N CYS A 120 41.55 15.71 -19.86
CA CYS A 120 40.26 16.40 -19.92
C CYS A 120 39.28 15.69 -18.97
N PHE A 121 38.50 16.45 -18.20
CA PHE A 121 37.51 15.87 -17.29
C PHE A 121 36.57 14.90 -18.06
N SER A 122 36.36 13.70 -17.52
CA SER A 122 35.59 12.62 -18.20
C SER A 122 36.19 12.09 -19.53
N SER A 123 37.48 12.34 -19.79
CA SER A 123 38.20 11.83 -20.97
C SER A 123 39.51 11.11 -20.60
N CYS A 124 39.95 10.22 -21.50
CA CYS A 124 41.26 9.58 -21.43
C CYS A 124 42.39 10.48 -21.96
N ASP A 125 42.06 11.47 -22.77
CA ASP A 125 43.01 12.32 -23.49
C ASP A 125 43.05 13.75 -22.92
N ALA A 126 44.07 14.51 -23.32
CA ALA A 126 44.14 15.94 -23.05
C ALA A 126 42.97 16.69 -23.73
N CYS A 127 42.55 17.80 -23.12
CA CYS A 127 41.48 18.64 -23.64
C CYS A 127 41.82 19.19 -25.05
N PRO A 128 40.84 19.26 -25.98
CA PRO A 128 41.05 19.84 -27.30
C PRO A 128 41.52 21.30 -27.23
N GLU A 129 42.51 21.69 -28.04
CA GLU A 129 43.03 23.07 -28.05
C GLU A 129 42.02 24.11 -28.60
N GLU A 130 41.01 23.66 -29.37
CA GLU A 130 39.85 24.46 -29.80
C GLU A 130 38.60 23.57 -29.83
N VAL A 131 37.46 24.12 -29.40
CA VAL A 131 36.15 23.46 -29.47
C VAL A 131 35.31 24.19 -30.51
N ASP A 132 35.00 23.47 -31.58
CA ASP A 132 34.09 23.93 -32.61
C ASP A 132 32.65 23.66 -32.15
N TYR A 133 31.83 24.72 -32.18
CA TYR A 133 30.39 24.63 -31.96
C TYR A 133 29.68 24.53 -33.30
N TYR A 134 28.60 23.76 -33.32
CA TYR A 134 27.77 23.52 -34.49
C TYR A 134 26.34 23.94 -34.19
N ASN A 135 25.70 24.61 -35.14
CA ASN A 135 24.30 25.00 -35.00
C ASN A 135 23.41 23.79 -35.20
N VAL A 136 22.71 23.41 -34.14
CA VAL A 136 21.70 22.35 -34.16
C VAL A 136 20.33 22.99 -33.99
N THR A 137 19.49 22.87 -35.00
CA THR A 137 18.11 23.36 -34.94
C THR A 137 17.19 22.22 -34.57
N PHE A 138 16.51 22.34 -33.43
CA PHE A 138 15.48 21.41 -32.99
C PHE A 138 14.13 21.93 -33.44
N SER A 139 13.31 21.04 -34.00
CA SER A 139 12.02 21.38 -34.59
C SER A 139 10.95 20.36 -34.17
N VAL A 140 9.80 20.87 -33.72
CA VAL A 140 8.64 20.07 -33.31
C VAL A 140 7.35 20.66 -33.88
N ASP A 141 6.53 19.80 -34.47
CA ASP A 141 5.22 20.15 -35.02
C ASP A 141 4.15 19.95 -33.94
N MET A 142 3.44 21.03 -33.64
CA MET A 142 2.42 21.14 -32.60
C MET A 142 1.00 21.23 -33.18
N GLN A 143 0.80 21.04 -34.49
CA GLN A 143 -0.49 21.26 -35.17
C GLN A 143 -1.67 20.49 -34.53
N ASN A 144 -1.40 19.30 -33.99
CA ASN A 144 -2.40 18.44 -33.34
C ASN A 144 -2.52 18.63 -31.83
N VAL A 145 -1.88 19.67 -31.29
CA VAL A 145 -1.72 19.91 -29.86
C VAL A 145 -2.07 21.36 -29.53
N SER A 146 -2.92 21.57 -28.52
CA SER A 146 -3.15 22.93 -28.00
C SER A 146 -1.87 23.44 -27.31
N THR A 147 -1.24 24.46 -27.89
CA THR A 147 -0.05 25.10 -27.33
C THR A 147 -0.39 25.90 -26.07
N SER A 148 0.42 25.73 -25.03
CA SER A 148 0.33 26.49 -23.78
C SER A 148 0.59 27.99 -24.02
N ASP A 149 -0.05 28.85 -23.22
CA ASP A 149 0.21 30.29 -23.20
C ASP A 149 1.67 30.62 -22.84
N ASP A 150 2.34 29.72 -22.13
CA ASP A 150 3.77 29.84 -21.77
C ASP A 150 4.71 29.43 -22.90
N GLY A 151 4.21 28.78 -23.96
CA GLY A 151 4.98 28.35 -25.12
C GLY A 151 5.58 26.95 -25.03
N VAL A 152 6.39 26.59 -26.04
CA VAL A 152 7.00 25.27 -26.21
C VAL A 152 8.50 25.34 -25.90
N TYR A 153 9.02 24.34 -25.20
CA TYR A 153 10.39 24.31 -24.69
C TYR A 153 11.15 23.05 -25.13
N LEU A 154 12.44 23.21 -25.39
CA LEU A 154 13.41 22.12 -25.53
C LEU A 154 14.16 21.94 -24.21
N VAL A 155 14.13 20.75 -23.65
CA VAL A 155 14.63 20.46 -22.29
C VAL A 155 15.62 19.31 -22.35
N GLY A 156 16.72 19.36 -21.61
CA GLY A 156 17.67 18.25 -21.54
C GLY A 156 18.57 18.28 -20.31
N ASN A 157 19.20 17.15 -20.01
CA ASN A 157 20.06 16.99 -18.82
C ASN A 157 21.47 17.58 -18.97
N ASP A 158 21.85 17.95 -20.19
CA ASP A 158 23.14 18.59 -20.47
C ASP A 158 23.10 20.08 -20.08
N PRO A 159 24.19 20.66 -19.53
CA PRO A 159 24.25 22.10 -19.22
C PRO A 159 23.91 23.01 -20.40
N LEU A 160 24.21 22.60 -21.64
CA LEU A 160 23.87 23.36 -22.85
C LEU A 160 22.36 23.31 -23.17
N LEU A 161 21.61 22.39 -22.57
CA LEU A 161 20.15 22.23 -22.72
C LEU A 161 19.34 22.75 -21.52
N GLU A 162 20.00 23.44 -20.57
CA GLU A 162 19.40 24.21 -19.47
C GLU A 162 18.49 23.43 -18.49
N GLY A 163 18.70 22.12 -18.32
CA GLY A 163 18.02 21.35 -17.27
C GLY A 163 16.48 21.51 -17.31
N PRO A 164 15.79 21.67 -16.16
CA PRO A 164 14.33 21.73 -16.13
C PRO A 164 13.75 23.02 -16.71
N THR A 165 14.52 24.13 -16.79
CA THR A 165 14.01 25.38 -17.37
C THR A 165 13.90 25.31 -18.89
N GLY A 166 14.88 24.68 -19.53
CA GLY A 166 14.92 24.46 -20.98
C GLY A 166 14.95 25.75 -21.81
N HIS A 167 15.03 25.58 -23.12
CA HIS A 167 15.08 26.65 -24.11
C HIS A 167 13.71 26.90 -24.73
N LEU A 168 13.23 28.14 -24.65
CA LEU A 168 11.98 28.55 -25.31
C LEU A 168 12.13 28.49 -26.83
N MET A 169 11.21 27.80 -27.49
CA MET A 169 11.13 27.65 -28.94
C MET A 169 10.25 28.76 -29.55
N SER A 170 10.37 28.96 -30.86
CA SER A 170 9.63 29.97 -31.61
C SER A 170 8.92 29.36 -32.82
N ASP A 171 7.64 29.67 -32.99
CA ASP A 171 6.90 29.53 -34.24
C ASP A 171 6.75 30.95 -34.86
N ALA A 172 7.69 31.33 -35.71
CA ALA A 172 7.78 32.70 -36.22
C ALA A 172 6.93 32.95 -37.48
N ASP A 173 6.63 31.90 -38.23
CA ASP A 173 5.85 31.91 -39.47
C ASP A 173 4.39 31.45 -39.29
N GLY A 174 4.04 30.94 -38.11
CA GLY A 174 2.67 30.62 -37.72
C GLY A 174 2.15 29.37 -38.40
N ASP A 175 3.02 28.38 -38.64
CA ASP A 175 2.69 27.10 -39.25
C ASP A 175 2.58 25.95 -38.23
N ASP A 176 2.57 26.29 -36.93
CA ASP A 176 2.54 25.38 -35.78
C ASP A 176 3.80 24.50 -35.64
N VAL A 177 4.87 24.78 -36.40
CA VAL A 177 6.19 24.17 -36.22
C VAL A 177 7.07 25.09 -35.36
N TRP A 178 7.44 24.62 -34.18
CA TRP A 178 8.24 25.36 -33.22
C TRP A 178 9.71 25.00 -33.37
N GLU A 179 10.58 26.00 -33.41
CA GLU A 179 12.02 25.81 -33.63
C GLU A 179 12.89 26.51 -32.57
N VAL A 180 14.03 25.91 -32.26
CA VAL A 180 15.13 26.55 -31.52
C VAL A 180 16.48 26.11 -32.07
N THR A 181 17.42 27.05 -32.25
CA THR A 181 18.79 26.74 -32.69
C THR A 181 19.75 26.93 -31.53
N LEU A 182 20.52 25.89 -31.21
CA LEU A 182 21.53 25.89 -30.16
C LEU A 182 22.92 25.62 -30.75
N GLU A 183 23.94 26.22 -30.16
CA GLU A 183 25.35 25.96 -30.48
C GLU A 183 25.83 24.80 -29.60
N LEU A 184 25.97 23.61 -30.18
CA LEU A 184 26.36 22.38 -29.47
C LEU A 184 27.72 21.87 -29.95
N ILE A 185 28.42 21.15 -29.07
CA ILE A 185 29.68 20.50 -29.39
C ILE A 185 29.42 19.05 -29.88
N PRO A 186 30.33 18.43 -30.65
CA PRO A 186 30.14 17.04 -31.07
C PRO A 186 30.00 16.11 -29.87
N GLY A 187 28.91 15.34 -29.82
CA GLY A 187 28.54 14.59 -28.63
C GLY A 187 27.18 13.91 -28.78
N THR A 188 26.82 13.10 -27.79
CA THR A 188 25.49 12.49 -27.71
C THR A 188 24.70 13.18 -26.62
N TYR A 189 23.51 13.67 -26.94
CA TYR A 189 22.64 14.41 -26.03
C TYR A 189 21.29 13.71 -25.90
N THR A 190 20.68 13.80 -24.72
CA THR A 190 19.28 13.44 -24.51
C THR A 190 18.44 14.66 -24.22
N TYR A 191 17.22 14.68 -24.78
CA TYR A 191 16.33 15.84 -24.72
C TYR A 191 14.86 15.44 -24.82
N LYS A 192 13.96 16.36 -24.47
CA LYS A 192 12.52 16.27 -24.68
C LYS A 192 11.93 17.61 -25.08
N TYR A 193 10.79 17.55 -25.79
CA TYR A 193 9.93 18.71 -25.95
C TYR A 193 8.95 18.81 -24.79
N ARG A 194 8.62 20.03 -24.39
CA ARG A 194 7.63 20.31 -23.34
C ARG A 194 6.72 21.44 -23.76
N ASN A 195 5.42 21.27 -23.55
CA ASN A 195 4.42 22.28 -23.80
C ASN A 195 4.06 22.99 -22.47
N GLY A 196 4.70 24.13 -22.22
CA GLY A 196 4.59 24.93 -21.00
C GLY A 196 5.93 25.15 -20.29
N PHE A 197 6.00 26.24 -19.50
CA PHE A 197 7.17 26.58 -18.71
C PHE A 197 7.23 25.79 -17.39
N CYS A 198 8.44 25.52 -16.93
CA CYS A 198 8.71 24.77 -15.71
C CYS A 198 10.10 25.08 -15.18
N ASP A 199 10.30 25.10 -13.87
CA ASP A 199 11.60 25.33 -13.23
C ASP A 199 12.06 24.16 -12.35
N ASN A 200 11.29 23.07 -12.32
CA ASN A 200 11.59 21.84 -11.59
C ASN A 200 11.26 20.62 -12.46
N TRP A 201 12.03 19.53 -12.29
CA TRP A 201 11.74 18.25 -12.93
C TRP A 201 10.45 17.61 -12.37
N ASP A 202 10.23 17.76 -11.06
CA ASP A 202 9.06 17.22 -10.38
C ASP A 202 7.93 18.26 -10.30
N ASN A 203 6.67 17.80 -10.45
CA ASN A 203 5.44 18.62 -10.37
C ASN A 203 5.25 19.67 -11.48
N CYS A 204 5.63 19.32 -12.70
CA CYS A 204 5.73 20.30 -13.77
C CYS A 204 4.39 20.85 -14.30
N GLY A 205 3.27 20.12 -14.22
CA GLY A 205 1.94 20.57 -14.69
C GLY A 205 1.81 20.82 -16.21
N ALA A 206 2.91 21.18 -16.87
CA ALA A 206 3.13 21.27 -18.31
C ALA A 206 3.17 19.86 -18.92
N PHE A 207 2.72 19.77 -20.17
CA PHE A 207 2.65 18.49 -20.88
C PHE A 207 4.05 18.11 -21.40
N TRP A 208 4.61 17.05 -20.82
CA TRP A 208 5.81 16.41 -21.32
C TRP A 208 5.50 15.56 -22.55
N GLU A 209 6.55 15.33 -23.33
CA GLU A 209 6.54 14.32 -24.36
C GLU A 209 6.77 12.93 -23.74
N ASP A 210 5.73 12.10 -23.70
CA ASP A 210 5.72 10.84 -22.94
C ASP A 210 5.25 9.61 -23.76
N SER A 211 4.81 9.78 -25.00
CA SER A 211 4.38 8.68 -25.90
C SER A 211 5.37 8.38 -27.02
N LEU A 212 6.67 8.45 -26.71
CA LEU A 212 7.73 8.12 -27.65
C LEU A 212 8.04 6.62 -27.59
N ASP A 213 7.42 5.83 -28.46
CA ASP A 213 7.64 4.37 -28.55
C ASP A 213 9.12 4.05 -28.92
N ASP A 214 9.40 3.74 -30.19
CA ASP A 214 10.65 3.11 -30.65
C ASP A 214 11.87 4.06 -30.69
N CYS A 215 11.70 5.36 -30.42
CA CYS A 215 12.77 6.36 -30.48
C CYS A 215 13.15 6.98 -29.12
N SER A 216 12.59 6.48 -28.03
CA SER A 216 12.97 6.90 -26.69
C SER A 216 14.16 6.11 -26.14
N VAL A 217 14.92 6.74 -25.24
CA VAL A 217 16.04 6.16 -24.51
C VAL A 217 15.93 6.44 -23.02
N GLY A 218 16.47 5.54 -22.19
CA GLY A 218 16.50 5.70 -20.73
C GLY A 218 15.17 5.41 -20.04
N GLU A 219 15.17 5.49 -18.71
CA GLU A 219 14.00 5.20 -17.86
C GLU A 219 12.88 6.25 -17.98
N TRP A 220 13.22 7.46 -18.43
CA TRP A 220 12.31 8.59 -18.57
C TRP A 220 11.78 8.79 -19.99
N GLY A 221 12.22 7.96 -20.95
CA GLY A 221 11.74 8.00 -22.32
C GLY A 221 12.20 9.24 -23.12
N ASP A 222 13.46 9.66 -22.96
CA ASP A 222 14.01 10.84 -23.62
C ASP A 222 14.33 10.58 -25.11
N ARG A 223 14.34 11.62 -25.95
CA ARG A 223 14.94 11.54 -27.29
C ARG A 223 16.46 11.54 -27.20
N GLN A 224 17.14 10.91 -28.16
CA GLN A 224 18.60 10.95 -28.29
C GLN A 224 19.02 11.58 -29.62
N ILE A 225 20.06 12.41 -29.60
CA ILE A 225 20.67 13.01 -30.79
C ILE A 225 22.18 12.88 -30.73
N ILE A 226 22.81 12.67 -31.89
CA ILE A 226 24.26 12.66 -32.05
C ILE A 226 24.66 13.90 -32.85
N VAL A 227 25.35 14.83 -32.20
CA VAL A 227 25.90 16.03 -32.84
C VAL A 227 27.25 15.68 -33.46
N THR A 228 27.39 16.00 -34.76
CA THR A 228 28.61 15.76 -35.53
C THR A 228 29.35 17.07 -35.82
N ASP A 229 30.38 17.02 -36.65
CA ASP A 229 31.19 18.16 -37.07
C ASP A 229 30.51 19.06 -38.13
N GLN A 230 29.18 19.16 -38.13
CA GLN A 230 28.38 19.91 -39.10
C GLN A 230 27.07 20.44 -38.48
N ASP A 231 26.65 21.63 -38.91
CA ASP A 231 25.33 22.19 -38.63
C ASP A 231 24.23 21.31 -39.25
N PHE A 232 23.15 21.06 -38.52
CA PHE A 232 22.00 20.31 -39.03
C PHE A 232 20.69 20.66 -38.32
N VAL A 233 19.58 20.19 -38.89
CA VAL A 233 18.22 20.34 -38.35
C VAL A 233 17.73 18.95 -37.94
N SER A 234 17.17 18.87 -36.73
CA SER A 234 16.57 17.68 -36.13
C SER A 234 15.06 17.87 -36.05
N GLY A 235 14.32 17.13 -36.87
CA GLY A 235 12.87 17.29 -37.05
C GLY A 235 12.49 17.95 -38.40
N PRO A 236 11.24 18.42 -38.56
CA PRO A 236 10.18 18.49 -37.54
C PRO A 236 9.70 17.10 -37.12
N PHE A 237 9.52 16.90 -35.82
CA PHE A 237 8.82 15.73 -35.29
C PHE A 237 7.42 16.12 -34.86
N CYS A 238 6.42 15.31 -35.16
CA CYS A 238 5.10 15.51 -34.55
C CYS A 238 5.20 15.29 -33.03
N PHE A 239 4.67 16.21 -32.21
CA PHE A 239 4.73 16.11 -30.75
C PHE A 239 4.14 14.77 -30.27
N ASN A 240 4.83 14.08 -29.34
CA ASN A 240 4.51 12.71 -28.91
C ASN A 240 4.65 11.63 -30.00
N SER A 241 5.39 11.88 -31.08
CA SER A 241 5.68 10.91 -32.11
C SER A 241 7.15 10.89 -32.52
N CYS A 242 7.61 9.70 -32.92
CA CYS A 242 8.92 9.51 -33.54
C CYS A 242 8.94 9.84 -35.04
N ASP A 243 7.79 10.19 -35.63
CA ASP A 243 7.68 10.47 -37.06
C ASP A 243 8.42 11.76 -37.42
N GLU A 244 9.39 11.66 -38.34
CA GLU A 244 10.13 12.79 -38.95
C GLU A 244 9.33 13.53 -40.04
N GLU A 245 8.02 13.33 -40.08
CA GLU A 245 7.10 14.03 -40.98
C GLU A 245 6.19 14.97 -40.18
N LEU A 246 5.69 16.02 -40.85
CA LEU A 246 4.67 16.90 -40.30
C LEU A 246 3.49 16.07 -39.77
N CYS A 247 2.88 16.56 -38.69
CA CYS A 247 1.69 15.98 -38.13
C CYS A 247 0.62 15.79 -39.23
N PRO A 248 -0.10 14.64 -39.25
CA PRO A 248 -1.14 14.44 -40.25
C PRO A 248 -2.23 15.50 -40.12
N ASP A 249 -2.54 16.19 -41.23
CA ASP A 249 -3.44 17.36 -41.36
C ASP A 249 -4.90 17.15 -40.87
N ASP A 250 -5.31 15.97 -40.42
CA ASP A 250 -6.67 15.71 -39.91
C ASP A 250 -6.65 14.45 -39.02
N ILE A 251 -6.44 14.62 -37.72
CA ILE A 251 -6.84 13.57 -36.78
C ILE A 251 -8.37 13.61 -36.72
N LEU A 252 -9.01 12.59 -37.29
CA LEU A 252 -10.46 12.43 -37.16
C LEU A 252 -10.80 12.26 -35.68
N THR A 253 -11.54 13.22 -35.12
CA THR A 253 -12.10 13.14 -33.77
C THR A 253 -13.58 12.83 -33.83
N TYR A 254 -14.07 12.23 -32.74
CA TYR A 254 -15.47 11.88 -32.55
C TYR A 254 -15.96 12.46 -31.22
N PRO A 255 -17.14 13.09 -31.20
CA PRO A 255 -17.66 13.71 -29.99
C PRO A 255 -18.08 12.63 -28.98
N VAL A 256 -17.51 12.69 -27.78
CA VAL A 256 -17.90 11.85 -26.65
C VAL A 256 -18.60 12.70 -25.61
N SER A 257 -19.87 12.41 -25.34
CA SER A 257 -20.65 13.08 -24.30
C SER A 257 -20.43 12.38 -22.96
N PHE A 258 -19.69 13.00 -22.05
CA PHE A 258 -19.52 12.51 -20.68
C PHE A 258 -20.64 13.05 -19.80
N ILE A 259 -21.27 12.17 -19.03
CA ILE A 259 -22.39 12.51 -18.16
C ILE A 259 -22.16 11.92 -16.76
N VAL A 260 -22.19 12.76 -15.73
CA VAL A 260 -22.07 12.35 -14.33
C VAL A 260 -23.22 12.90 -13.49
N ASP A 261 -23.82 12.03 -12.69
CA ASP A 261 -24.88 12.37 -11.73
C ASP A 261 -24.25 12.70 -10.37
N MET A 262 -24.45 13.94 -9.94
CA MET A 262 -23.91 14.53 -8.72
C MET A 262 -24.95 14.65 -7.60
N ASN A 263 -26.17 14.12 -7.74
CA ASN A 263 -27.26 14.23 -6.75
C ASN A 263 -26.90 13.71 -5.34
N TYR A 264 -25.76 13.02 -5.19
CA TYR A 264 -25.25 12.39 -3.96
C TYR A 264 -24.14 13.19 -3.28
N GLN A 265 -23.66 14.23 -3.92
CA GLN A 265 -22.48 14.98 -3.49
C GLN A 265 -22.82 16.46 -3.35
N GLU A 266 -22.19 17.13 -2.39
CA GLU A 266 -22.22 18.59 -2.38
C GLU A 266 -21.34 19.09 -3.53
N THR A 267 -21.96 19.69 -4.55
CA THR A 267 -21.22 20.22 -5.71
C THR A 267 -20.39 21.44 -5.29
N ASP A 268 -19.09 21.41 -5.63
CA ASP A 268 -18.19 22.50 -5.36
C ASP A 268 -18.59 23.74 -6.17
N LEU A 269 -18.41 24.92 -5.58
CA LEU A 269 -18.76 26.20 -6.25
C LEU A 269 -17.96 26.45 -7.53
N SER A 270 -16.84 25.77 -7.71
CA SER A 270 -15.97 25.85 -8.88
C SER A 270 -16.42 24.95 -10.03
N GLY A 271 -17.45 24.10 -9.82
CA GLY A 271 -18.04 23.22 -10.82
C GLY A 271 -17.46 21.81 -10.86
N VAL A 272 -17.99 20.99 -11.76
CA VAL A 272 -17.62 19.59 -11.98
C VAL A 272 -16.83 19.46 -13.27
N TYR A 273 -15.80 18.62 -13.29
CA TYR A 273 -14.86 18.49 -14.39
C TYR A 273 -14.71 17.03 -14.80
N VAL A 274 -14.43 16.79 -16.09
CA VAL A 274 -13.86 15.53 -16.57
C VAL A 274 -12.38 15.74 -16.86
N VAL A 275 -11.52 14.90 -16.29
CA VAL A 275 -10.07 15.16 -16.18
C VAL A 275 -9.31 13.92 -16.62
N GLY A 276 -8.24 14.05 -17.41
CA GLY A 276 -7.45 12.91 -17.87
C GLY A 276 -6.05 13.29 -18.34
N GLY A 277 -5.11 12.35 -18.27
CA GLY A 277 -3.67 12.62 -18.52
C GLY A 277 -3.30 12.93 -19.97
N ASN A 278 -4.19 12.68 -20.93
CA ASN A 278 -3.94 12.96 -22.33
C ASN A 278 -4.29 14.42 -22.68
N ILE A 279 -3.65 14.97 -23.71
CA ILE A 279 -3.87 16.33 -24.19
C ILE A 279 -5.32 16.65 -24.55
N TYR A 280 -6.08 15.71 -25.12
CA TYR A 280 -7.49 15.94 -25.44
C TYR A 280 -8.37 16.07 -24.19
N MET A 281 -7.86 15.65 -23.02
CA MET A 281 -8.55 15.70 -21.72
C MET A 281 -8.02 16.81 -20.79
N GLU A 282 -7.20 17.73 -21.31
CA GLU A 282 -6.67 18.91 -20.61
C GLU A 282 -5.90 18.63 -19.30
N GLY A 283 -5.34 17.43 -19.16
CA GLY A 283 -4.42 17.11 -18.07
C GLY A 283 -5.04 17.38 -16.69
N PRO A 284 -4.32 18.04 -15.75
CA PRO A 284 -4.84 18.32 -14.42
C PRO A 284 -5.92 19.41 -14.39
N ILE A 285 -6.11 20.18 -15.47
CA ILE A 285 -7.13 21.24 -15.50
C ILE A 285 -8.49 20.61 -15.79
N GLY A 286 -8.57 19.80 -16.85
CA GLY A 286 -9.79 19.09 -17.26
C GLY A 286 -10.87 19.99 -17.85
N HIS A 287 -11.84 19.36 -18.51
CA HIS A 287 -12.97 20.06 -19.12
C HIS A 287 -14.06 20.35 -18.10
N LEU A 288 -14.49 21.61 -18.00
CA LEU A 288 -15.62 22.01 -17.17
C LEU A 288 -16.94 21.48 -17.76
N MET A 289 -17.74 20.84 -16.91
CA MET A 289 -19.06 20.31 -17.25
C MET A 289 -20.16 21.34 -16.95
N SER A 290 -21.32 21.18 -17.60
CA SER A 290 -22.50 22.03 -17.43
C SER A 290 -23.70 21.25 -16.89
N ASP A 291 -24.43 21.86 -15.96
CA ASP A 291 -25.77 21.47 -15.51
C ASP A 291 -26.73 22.61 -15.88
N ASP A 292 -27.18 22.63 -17.13
CA ASP A 292 -27.95 23.74 -17.70
C ASP A 292 -29.44 23.71 -17.28
N ASP A 293 -29.97 22.53 -16.94
CA ASP A 293 -31.36 22.32 -16.51
C ASP A 293 -31.54 22.21 -14.99
N GLY A 294 -30.43 22.13 -14.23
CA GLY A 294 -30.40 22.23 -12.77
C GLY A 294 -30.91 20.98 -12.09
N ASP A 295 -30.64 19.81 -12.67
CA ASP A 295 -31.02 18.51 -12.13
C ASP A 295 -29.85 17.75 -11.46
N ASP A 296 -28.72 18.45 -11.27
CA ASP A 296 -27.45 17.93 -10.73
C ASP A 296 -26.87 16.78 -11.57
N ILE A 297 -27.28 16.63 -12.84
CA ILE A 297 -26.64 15.79 -13.83
C ILE A 297 -25.77 16.68 -14.74
N TRP A 298 -24.47 16.51 -14.62
CA TRP A 298 -23.49 17.34 -15.29
C TRP A 298 -23.05 16.67 -16.59
N GLU A 299 -23.00 17.43 -17.68
CA GLU A 299 -22.62 16.95 -19.01
C GLU A 299 -21.53 17.81 -19.68
N VAL A 300 -20.69 17.17 -20.50
CA VAL A 300 -19.74 17.85 -21.40
C VAL A 300 -19.49 17.00 -22.64
N VAL A 301 -19.19 17.65 -23.76
CA VAL A 301 -18.78 16.98 -25.00
C VAL A 301 -17.31 17.23 -25.26
N VAL A 302 -16.52 16.17 -25.38
CA VAL A 302 -15.10 16.23 -25.70
C VAL A 302 -14.85 15.49 -27.01
N ASP A 303 -14.19 16.14 -27.97
CA ASP A 303 -13.83 15.56 -29.26
C ASP A 303 -12.55 14.72 -29.13
N LEU A 304 -12.67 13.39 -29.19
CA LEU A 304 -11.57 12.46 -28.99
C LEU A 304 -11.26 11.66 -30.28
N PRO A 305 -9.98 11.46 -30.64
CA PRO A 305 -9.59 10.51 -31.69
C PRO A 305 -9.94 9.05 -31.35
N PRO A 306 -9.88 8.11 -32.31
CA PRO A 306 -9.92 6.68 -32.01
C PRO A 306 -8.79 6.29 -31.07
N GLY A 307 -9.13 5.64 -29.96
CA GLY A 307 -8.15 5.30 -28.93
C GLY A 307 -8.78 4.86 -27.63
N THR A 308 -7.93 4.47 -26.69
CA THR A 308 -8.32 4.17 -25.32
C THR A 308 -7.84 5.29 -24.41
N TYR A 309 -8.75 5.88 -23.65
CA TYR A 309 -8.47 7.02 -22.76
C TYR A 309 -8.82 6.65 -21.32
N THR A 310 -8.01 7.13 -20.39
CA THR A 310 -8.31 7.07 -18.95
C THR A 310 -8.64 8.47 -18.43
N PHE A 311 -9.59 8.54 -17.49
CA PHE A 311 -10.08 9.80 -16.95
C PHE A 311 -10.77 9.62 -15.60
N LYS A 312 -11.05 10.74 -14.91
CA LYS A 312 -11.88 10.80 -13.70
C LYS A 312 -12.85 11.97 -13.77
N PHE A 313 -13.99 11.83 -13.09
CA PHE A 313 -14.78 12.99 -12.72
C PHE A 313 -14.15 13.68 -11.50
N ARG A 314 -14.25 15.00 -11.43
CA ARG A 314 -13.73 15.78 -10.31
C ARG A 314 -14.70 16.88 -9.91
N ASN A 315 -14.99 16.94 -8.62
CA ASN A 315 -15.87 17.92 -7.99
C ASN A 315 -15.07 19.13 -7.48
N GLY A 316 -14.73 20.05 -8.39
CA GLY A 316 -13.98 21.27 -8.10
C GLY A 316 -12.82 21.52 -9.06
N TYR A 317 -12.26 22.73 -8.99
CA TYR A 317 -11.15 23.17 -9.84
C TYR A 317 -9.79 22.95 -9.14
N CYS A 318 -8.80 22.52 -9.93
CA CYS A 318 -7.41 22.41 -9.48
C CYS A 318 -6.44 22.88 -10.56
N ALA A 319 -5.31 23.44 -10.13
CA ALA A 319 -4.25 23.91 -11.03
C ALA A 319 -3.23 22.81 -11.39
N SER A 320 -3.11 21.78 -10.55
CA SER A 320 -2.25 20.62 -10.79
C SER A 320 -2.81 19.38 -10.07
N TRP A 321 -2.35 18.18 -10.46
CA TRP A 321 -2.79 16.90 -9.90
C TRP A 321 -2.72 16.84 -8.36
N ASN A 322 -1.70 17.47 -7.78
CA ASN A 322 -1.40 17.42 -6.35
C ASN A 322 -2.01 18.58 -5.54
N THR A 323 -2.82 19.45 -6.17
CA THR A 323 -3.44 20.61 -5.49
C THR A 323 -4.89 20.39 -5.07
N CYS A 324 -5.53 19.34 -5.58
CA CYS A 324 -6.89 18.99 -5.19
C CYS A 324 -6.94 18.36 -3.81
N LEU A 325 -8.04 18.59 -3.09
CA LEU A 325 -8.35 17.81 -1.90
C LEU A 325 -8.87 16.43 -2.32
N GLN A 326 -8.53 15.39 -1.55
CA GLN A 326 -8.86 14.00 -1.90
C GLN A 326 -10.35 13.79 -2.17
N TRP A 327 -11.24 14.40 -1.37
CA TRP A 327 -12.69 14.29 -1.53
C TRP A 327 -13.24 14.90 -2.83
N GLN A 328 -12.46 15.71 -3.55
CA GLN A 328 -12.86 16.28 -4.84
C GLN A 328 -12.68 15.28 -5.97
N TRP A 329 -11.79 14.31 -5.81
CA TRP A 329 -11.61 13.25 -6.78
C TRP A 329 -12.70 12.21 -6.61
N GLU A 330 -13.19 11.73 -7.74
CA GLU A 330 -14.02 10.55 -7.74
C GLU A 330 -13.23 9.33 -7.24
N ASP A 331 -13.79 8.63 -6.26
CA ASP A 331 -13.23 7.46 -5.58
C ASP A 331 -14.29 6.37 -5.43
N PHE A 332 -14.18 5.31 -6.24
CA PHE A 332 -15.11 4.19 -6.28
C PHE A 332 -14.40 2.86 -5.95
N GLU A 333 -15.04 2.05 -5.10
CA GLU A 333 -14.52 0.74 -4.69
C GLU A 333 -14.95 -0.35 -5.70
N GLY A 334 -14.01 -0.95 -6.47
CA GLY A 334 -14.31 -2.12 -7.33
C GLY A 334 -13.54 -2.26 -8.66
N ASP A 335 -13.99 -3.21 -9.49
CA ASP A 335 -13.33 -3.73 -10.72
C ASP A 335 -13.38 -2.80 -11.96
N CYS A 336 -13.97 -1.60 -11.88
CA CYS A 336 -14.13 -0.72 -13.04
C CYS A 336 -13.03 0.33 -13.23
N GLY A 337 -12.17 0.49 -12.21
CA GLY A 337 -11.00 1.35 -12.27
C GLY A 337 -9.84 0.68 -13.00
N VAL A 338 -9.10 1.45 -13.79
CA VAL A 338 -7.86 1.03 -14.44
C VAL A 338 -6.68 1.85 -13.93
N GLY A 339 -5.50 1.22 -13.89
CA GLY A 339 -4.27 1.87 -13.43
C GLY A 339 -4.17 2.02 -11.91
N GLU A 340 -3.05 2.56 -11.45
CA GLU A 340 -2.71 2.72 -10.02
C GLU A 340 -3.61 3.73 -9.30
N TRP A 341 -4.26 4.63 -10.04
CA TRP A 341 -5.09 5.71 -9.51
C TRP A 341 -6.59 5.43 -9.59
N GLY A 342 -7.00 4.25 -10.11
CA GLY A 342 -8.40 3.88 -10.24
C GLY A 342 -9.17 4.78 -11.21
N ASP A 343 -8.60 5.05 -12.38
CA ASP A 343 -9.22 5.89 -13.40
C ASP A 343 -10.35 5.13 -14.12
N ARG A 344 -11.36 5.85 -14.62
CA ARG A 344 -12.31 5.30 -15.59
C ARG A 344 -11.62 5.11 -16.93
N GLN A 345 -12.06 4.12 -17.71
CA GLN A 345 -11.58 3.89 -19.08
C GLN A 345 -12.71 4.04 -20.09
N VAL A 346 -12.39 4.67 -21.23
CA VAL A 346 -13.28 4.77 -22.37
C VAL A 346 -12.52 4.42 -23.66
N VAL A 347 -13.19 3.71 -24.58
CA VAL A 347 -12.65 3.35 -25.89
C VAL A 347 -13.46 4.07 -26.96
N VAL A 348 -12.78 4.88 -27.76
CA VAL A 348 -13.34 5.65 -28.88
C VAL A 348 -13.01 4.92 -30.17
N SER A 349 -14.03 4.65 -30.99
CA SER A 349 -13.89 4.01 -32.30
C SER A 349 -14.05 5.04 -33.42
N ASP A 350 -14.93 4.78 -34.38
CA ASP A 350 -15.19 5.59 -35.57
C ASP A 350 -16.55 6.31 -35.55
N GLU A 351 -17.17 6.47 -34.38
CA GLU A 351 -18.38 7.26 -34.19
C GLU A 351 -18.44 7.88 -32.78
N GLY A 352 -19.16 9.00 -32.66
CA GLY A 352 -19.41 9.64 -31.36
C GLY A 352 -20.49 8.91 -30.56
N PHE A 353 -20.38 8.95 -29.23
CA PHE A 353 -21.30 8.26 -28.32
C PHE A 353 -21.40 8.97 -26.98
N THR A 354 -22.31 8.49 -26.13
CA THR A 354 -22.51 8.99 -24.76
C THR A 354 -21.91 8.01 -23.76
N TYR A 355 -21.10 8.52 -22.85
CA TYR A 355 -20.56 7.81 -21.70
C TYR A 355 -21.29 8.29 -20.43
N GLY A 356 -22.25 7.48 -19.96
CA GLY A 356 -23.07 7.76 -18.78
C GLY A 356 -24.57 7.84 -19.06
N PRO A 357 -25.38 8.23 -18.05
CA PRO A 357 -24.97 8.80 -16.77
C PRO A 357 -24.33 7.76 -15.82
N TYR A 358 -23.23 8.17 -15.18
CA TYR A 358 -22.63 7.45 -14.04
C TYR A 358 -22.79 8.29 -12.78
N CYS A 359 -22.98 7.63 -11.64
CA CYS A 359 -23.00 8.32 -10.36
C CYS A 359 -21.58 8.60 -9.92
N PHE A 360 -21.34 9.82 -9.41
CA PHE A 360 -20.06 10.16 -8.80
C PHE A 360 -19.76 9.17 -7.65
N ASP A 361 -18.58 8.55 -7.69
CA ASP A 361 -18.08 7.49 -6.79
C ASP A 361 -18.68 6.09 -7.03
N PHE A 362 -19.30 5.83 -8.19
CA PHE A 362 -19.81 4.49 -8.51
C PHE A 362 -19.40 3.95 -9.88
N CYS A 363 -19.08 2.67 -9.88
CA CYS A 363 -18.65 1.95 -11.07
C CYS A 363 -19.74 1.68 -12.12
N ASN A 364 -21.00 1.52 -11.70
CA ASN A 364 -22.04 1.01 -12.58
C ASN A 364 -22.81 2.14 -13.25
N GLU A 365 -23.04 2.00 -14.55
CA GLU A 365 -23.97 2.84 -15.31
C GLU A 365 -25.40 2.59 -14.81
N GLY A 366 -26.14 3.64 -14.47
CA GLY A 366 -27.54 3.51 -14.04
C GLY A 366 -28.00 4.50 -12.98
N GLU A 367 -29.17 4.21 -12.40
CA GLU A 367 -29.76 5.02 -11.33
C GLU A 367 -28.91 4.93 -10.07
N CYS A 368 -28.50 6.08 -9.59
CA CYS A 368 -27.73 6.19 -8.38
C CYS A 368 -28.52 5.71 -7.15
N PRO A 369 -27.82 5.21 -6.11
CA PRO A 369 -28.49 4.61 -4.97
C PRO A 369 -29.29 5.65 -4.20
N SER A 370 -30.61 5.73 -4.46
CA SER A 370 -31.58 6.61 -3.80
C SER A 370 -31.22 7.00 -2.35
N ILE A 371 -31.08 8.32 -2.10
CA ILE A 371 -31.10 8.90 -0.74
C ILE A 371 -32.48 8.84 -0.09
N GLU A 372 -33.53 8.38 -0.80
CA GLU A 372 -34.80 8.11 -0.15
C GLU A 372 -34.59 6.98 0.87
N PRO A 373 -34.91 7.24 2.15
CA PRO A 373 -34.75 6.23 3.16
C PRO A 373 -35.63 5.02 2.83
N ILE A 374 -35.04 3.84 2.78
CA ILE A 374 -35.76 2.60 2.50
C ILE A 374 -36.34 2.01 3.79
N ASP A 375 -37.55 1.46 3.70
CA ASP A 375 -38.18 0.80 4.83
C ASP A 375 -37.46 -0.51 5.17
N MET A 376 -36.92 -0.57 6.39
CA MET A 376 -36.24 -1.72 6.94
C MET A 376 -37.01 -2.24 8.15
N THR A 377 -37.31 -3.54 8.14
CA THR A 377 -38.06 -4.17 9.22
C THR A 377 -37.16 -5.03 10.09
N PHE A 378 -37.02 -4.64 11.35
CA PHE A 378 -36.34 -5.38 12.41
C PHE A 378 -37.37 -6.17 13.21
N GLN A 379 -36.99 -7.37 13.64
CA GLN A 379 -37.86 -8.26 14.40
C GLN A 379 -37.06 -8.93 15.52
N VAL A 380 -37.59 -8.91 16.73
CA VAL A 380 -37.00 -9.58 17.89
C VAL A 380 -38.04 -10.38 18.65
N GLN A 381 -37.70 -11.62 18.99
CA GLN A 381 -38.48 -12.49 19.84
C GLN A 381 -37.98 -12.39 21.29
N VAL A 382 -38.87 -12.11 22.24
CA VAL A 382 -38.56 -12.16 23.67
C VAL A 382 -38.99 -13.49 24.28
N SER A 383 -38.30 -13.95 25.33
CA SER A 383 -38.68 -15.18 26.02
C SER A 383 -40.02 -15.05 26.76
N ASP A 384 -40.70 -16.17 27.01
CA ASP A 384 -41.94 -16.19 27.83
C ASP A 384 -41.73 -15.57 29.21
N GLN A 385 -40.52 -15.66 29.76
CA GLN A 385 -40.18 -15.12 31.08
C GLN A 385 -40.02 -13.59 31.07
N GLU A 386 -39.59 -13.01 29.94
CA GLU A 386 -39.38 -11.58 29.77
C GLU A 386 -40.61 -10.86 29.20
N LEU A 387 -41.57 -11.61 28.66
CA LEU A 387 -42.74 -11.07 27.97
C LEU A 387 -43.56 -10.09 28.84
N ASP A 388 -43.85 -10.44 30.09
CA ASP A 388 -44.63 -9.56 30.98
C ASP A 388 -43.92 -8.21 31.18
N ASN A 389 -42.59 -8.23 31.31
CA ASN A 389 -41.77 -7.03 31.45
C ASN A 389 -41.72 -6.22 30.15
N ALA A 390 -41.56 -6.90 29.00
CA ALA A 390 -41.56 -6.29 27.68
C ALA A 390 -42.90 -5.61 27.34
N LEU A 391 -44.03 -6.21 27.73
CA LEU A 391 -45.36 -5.63 27.54
C LEU A 391 -45.62 -4.44 28.47
N GLU A 392 -45.07 -4.43 29.69
CA GLU A 392 -45.22 -3.32 30.64
C GLU A 392 -44.33 -2.12 30.29
N ASN A 393 -43.07 -2.37 29.89
CA ASN A 393 -42.05 -1.33 29.73
C ASN A 393 -41.71 -0.98 28.28
N GLY A 394 -42.18 -1.77 27.31
CA GLY A 394 -41.87 -1.61 25.89
C GLY A 394 -40.51 -2.22 25.50
N VAL A 395 -40.34 -2.53 24.22
CA VAL A 395 -39.07 -2.99 23.64
C VAL A 395 -38.53 -1.89 22.73
N TYR A 396 -37.25 -1.58 22.83
CA TYR A 396 -36.61 -0.53 22.05
C TYR A 396 -35.33 -1.03 21.38
N MET A 397 -34.92 -0.35 20.32
CA MET A 397 -33.66 -0.54 19.60
C MET A 397 -32.84 0.75 19.64
N GLY A 398 -31.55 0.64 19.98
CA GLY A 398 -30.60 1.76 19.97
C GLY A 398 -29.25 1.32 19.39
N GLY A 399 -28.47 2.27 18.86
CA GLY A 399 -27.33 1.95 18.00
C GLY A 399 -26.52 3.16 17.52
N ASN A 400 -25.67 2.98 16.52
CA ASN A 400 -24.88 4.07 15.93
C ASN A 400 -25.76 5.21 15.36
N PHE A 401 -26.93 4.89 14.81
CA PHE A 401 -27.91 5.84 14.29
C PHE A 401 -28.53 6.79 15.35
N ASN A 402 -28.31 6.53 16.64
CA ASN A 402 -28.65 7.47 17.71
C ASN A 402 -27.44 7.82 18.58
N SER A 403 -26.24 7.80 17.99
CA SER A 403 -24.96 8.07 18.67
C SER A 403 -24.74 7.16 19.89
N TYR A 404 -25.23 5.92 19.82
CA TYR A 404 -25.23 4.95 20.91
C TYR A 404 -25.97 5.43 22.18
N ASP A 405 -26.81 6.46 22.05
CA ASP A 405 -27.55 7.05 23.16
C ASP A 405 -28.95 6.42 23.28
N PHE A 406 -29.05 5.44 24.18
CA PHE A 406 -30.29 4.75 24.52
C PHE A 406 -31.30 5.61 25.32
N TYR A 407 -31.00 6.88 25.61
CA TYR A 407 -31.87 7.81 26.32
C TYR A 407 -32.49 8.86 25.41
N LEU A 408 -31.69 9.41 24.49
CA LEU A 408 -32.10 10.61 23.75
C LEU A 408 -33.20 10.31 22.75
N ASN A 409 -33.15 9.20 22.00
CA ASN A 409 -34.26 8.72 21.13
C ASN A 409 -34.02 7.27 20.63
N PRO A 410 -34.27 6.21 21.43
CA PRO A 410 -34.27 4.84 20.88
C PRO A 410 -35.56 4.58 20.09
N PHE A 411 -35.50 3.72 19.08
CA PHE A 411 -36.68 3.32 18.31
C PHE A 411 -37.52 2.31 19.09
N GLU A 412 -38.81 2.57 19.27
CA GLU A 412 -39.73 1.67 19.97
C GLU A 412 -40.30 0.62 19.00
N LEU A 413 -40.24 -0.65 19.39
CA LEU A 413 -40.78 -1.77 18.62
C LEU A 413 -42.24 -2.04 19.03
N THR A 414 -43.06 -2.43 18.06
CA THR A 414 -44.47 -2.77 18.26
C THR A 414 -44.66 -4.27 18.44
N TYR A 415 -45.43 -4.66 19.45
CA TYR A 415 -45.80 -6.07 19.67
C TYR A 415 -46.76 -6.59 18.59
N THR A 416 -46.40 -7.69 17.90
CA THR A 416 -47.14 -8.18 16.72
C THR A 416 -48.20 -9.25 17.06
N ASN A 417 -48.41 -9.56 18.34
CA ASN A 417 -49.41 -10.51 18.86
C ASN A 417 -49.25 -11.98 18.40
N GLN A 418 -48.08 -12.36 17.87
CA GLN A 418 -47.72 -13.74 17.50
C GLN A 418 -46.36 -14.09 18.10
N ASP A 419 -46.27 -15.22 18.81
CA ASP A 419 -45.03 -15.87 19.25
C ASP A 419 -44.00 -14.98 19.99
N ASN A 420 -44.46 -14.01 20.79
CA ASN A 420 -43.64 -13.07 21.57
C ASN A 420 -42.74 -12.15 20.73
N ILE A 421 -43.17 -11.82 19.52
CA ILE A 421 -42.38 -11.01 18.58
C ILE A 421 -42.73 -9.52 18.70
N PHE A 422 -41.68 -8.70 18.70
CA PHE A 422 -41.71 -7.25 18.57
C PHE A 422 -41.07 -6.86 17.24
N SER A 423 -41.62 -5.85 16.57
CA SER A 423 -41.13 -5.43 15.24
C SER A 423 -41.14 -3.92 15.08
N LEU A 424 -40.14 -3.42 14.35
CA LEU A 424 -39.99 -2.02 13.96
C LEU A 424 -39.75 -1.97 12.47
N THR A 425 -40.57 -1.18 11.76
CA THR A 425 -40.24 -0.74 10.40
C THR A 425 -39.82 0.71 10.50
N THR A 426 -38.58 1.01 10.11
CA THR A 426 -38.02 2.36 10.09
C THR A 426 -37.15 2.55 8.87
N GLN A 427 -36.83 3.80 8.61
CA GLN A 427 -36.15 4.27 7.43
C GLN A 427 -34.64 4.40 7.66
N PHE A 428 -33.84 3.79 6.79
CA PHE A 428 -32.36 3.89 6.76
C PHE A 428 -31.87 4.14 5.33
N ILE A 429 -30.63 4.63 5.20
CA ILE A 429 -29.99 4.80 3.89
C ILE A 429 -29.38 3.46 3.47
N ALA A 430 -29.49 3.12 2.17
CA ALA A 430 -28.89 1.91 1.64
C ALA A 430 -27.36 1.90 1.83
N ASN A 431 -26.79 0.71 1.98
CA ASN A 431 -25.35 0.48 2.22
C ASN A 431 -24.80 0.99 3.58
N GLU A 432 -25.64 1.57 4.46
CA GLU A 432 -25.20 1.90 5.82
C GLU A 432 -24.92 0.65 6.66
N ASN A 433 -23.83 0.67 7.42
CA ASN A 433 -23.56 -0.32 8.46
C ASN A 433 -24.23 0.10 9.77
N ILE A 434 -25.22 -0.68 10.22
CA ILE A 434 -25.96 -0.41 11.45
C ILE A 434 -25.48 -1.31 12.58
N LEU A 435 -25.02 -0.68 13.66
CA LEU A 435 -24.65 -1.32 14.92
C LEU A 435 -25.75 -1.08 15.95
N TYR A 436 -26.34 -2.12 16.54
CA TYR A 436 -27.52 -1.97 17.40
C TYR A 436 -27.65 -3.01 18.52
N LYS A 437 -28.52 -2.71 19.49
CA LYS A 437 -28.99 -3.60 20.57
C LYS A 437 -30.46 -3.42 20.84
N TYR A 438 -31.09 -4.46 21.37
CA TYR A 438 -32.43 -4.37 21.94
C TYR A 438 -32.41 -4.05 23.44
N THR A 439 -33.48 -3.45 23.94
CA THR A 439 -33.68 -3.22 25.38
C THR A 439 -35.16 -3.29 25.73
N ILE A 440 -35.47 -3.84 26.92
CA ILE A 440 -36.79 -3.78 27.54
C ILE A 440 -36.83 -2.59 28.50
N GLY A 441 -37.64 -1.57 28.20
CA GLY A 441 -37.74 -0.33 28.96
C GLY A 441 -36.83 0.81 28.48
N LYS A 442 -37.12 2.05 28.90
CA LYS A 442 -36.38 3.26 28.52
C LYS A 442 -35.49 3.78 29.67
N GLY A 443 -34.18 3.93 29.43
CA GLY A 443 -33.20 4.57 30.33
C GLY A 443 -32.64 3.70 31.48
N PHE A 444 -31.44 4.03 31.96
CA PHE A 444 -30.63 3.18 32.89
C PHE A 444 -31.23 2.81 34.26
N SER A 445 -32.26 3.47 34.78
CA SER A 445 -32.78 3.10 36.12
C SER A 445 -33.72 1.90 36.10
N SER A 446 -34.24 1.51 34.93
CA SER A 446 -35.20 0.41 34.78
C SER A 446 -35.11 -0.35 33.46
N ALA A 447 -34.34 0.12 32.47
CA ALA A 447 -34.17 -0.59 31.20
C ALA A 447 -33.26 -1.80 31.36
N GLN A 448 -33.74 -2.96 30.92
CA GLN A 448 -32.92 -4.15 30.73
C GLN A 448 -32.36 -4.08 29.31
N ILE A 449 -31.09 -3.73 29.18
CA ILE A 449 -30.37 -3.87 27.91
C ILE A 449 -30.02 -5.35 27.76
N GLU A 450 -29.93 -5.87 26.53
CA GLU A 450 -29.41 -7.22 26.30
C GLU A 450 -28.10 -7.47 27.10
N THR A 451 -28.03 -8.56 27.87
CA THR A 451 -26.95 -8.88 28.83
C THR A 451 -26.12 -10.11 28.45
N ASP A 452 -24.95 -10.26 29.11
CA ASP A 452 -23.86 -11.21 28.84
C ASP A 452 -24.04 -12.63 29.44
N ASP A 453 -25.25 -13.13 29.61
CA ASP A 453 -25.45 -14.46 30.23
C ASP A 453 -25.28 -15.60 29.19
N GLY A 454 -24.03 -15.80 28.73
CA GLY A 454 -23.62 -16.90 27.85
C GLY A 454 -22.21 -16.72 27.27
N ILE A 455 -21.58 -17.80 26.77
CA ILE A 455 -20.40 -17.66 25.88
C ILE A 455 -20.89 -16.89 24.65
N ALA A 456 -20.34 -15.70 24.40
CA ALA A 456 -20.71 -14.73 23.35
C ALA A 456 -21.94 -13.81 23.61
N GLY A 457 -22.03 -13.18 24.79
CA GLY A 457 -23.08 -12.20 25.07
C GLY A 457 -22.80 -10.77 24.58
N CYS A 458 -23.86 -9.96 24.40
CA CYS A 458 -23.79 -8.57 23.92
C CYS A 458 -23.60 -7.54 25.06
N GLY A 459 -22.45 -7.47 25.74
CA GLY A 459 -22.25 -6.50 26.82
C GLY A 459 -20.82 -6.40 27.36
N SER A 460 -20.45 -5.23 27.90
CA SER A 460 -19.08 -4.85 28.29
C SER A 460 -18.76 -5.15 29.77
N ASN A 461 -17.63 -5.82 30.06
CA ASN A 461 -16.76 -5.45 31.20
C ASN A 461 -15.35 -6.07 31.17
N PHE A 462 -14.42 -5.30 31.77
CA PHE A 462 -12.99 -5.21 31.49
C PHE A 462 -12.05 -6.12 32.30
N SER A 463 -10.94 -6.50 31.67
CA SER A 463 -9.61 -6.43 32.29
C SER A 463 -8.52 -6.17 31.23
N SER A 464 -7.82 -5.04 31.39
CA SER A 464 -6.55 -4.58 30.79
C SER A 464 -5.93 -5.27 29.56
N CYS A 465 -5.54 -4.41 28.60
CA CYS A 465 -5.00 -4.60 27.25
C CYS A 465 -6.10 -4.71 26.16
N SER A 466 -6.16 -3.66 25.33
CA SER A 466 -6.97 -3.43 24.12
C SER A 466 -8.31 -4.17 23.95
N GLN A 467 -9.41 -3.54 24.38
CA GLN A 467 -10.74 -3.82 23.84
C GLN A 467 -11.54 -2.52 23.69
N SER A 468 -11.85 -2.13 22.46
CA SER A 468 -12.92 -1.17 22.20
C SER A 468 -14.25 -1.79 22.62
N GLY A 469 -15.04 -1.02 23.37
CA GLY A 469 -16.22 -1.49 24.06
C GLY A 469 -17.37 -1.96 23.16
N ALA A 470 -18.06 -2.98 23.67
CA ALA A 470 -19.39 -3.48 23.34
C ALA A 470 -19.55 -4.37 22.08
N ASN A 471 -19.95 -5.61 22.32
CA ASN A 471 -20.53 -6.52 21.33
C ASN A 471 -21.92 -5.96 20.91
N TYR A 472 -22.03 -5.38 19.71
CA TYR A 472 -23.28 -4.94 19.08
C TYR A 472 -23.71 -5.95 18.00
N ARG A 473 -25.01 -6.01 17.69
CA ARG A 473 -25.48 -6.66 16.46
C ARG A 473 -25.08 -5.77 15.28
N GLN A 474 -24.71 -6.36 14.14
CA GLN A 474 -24.32 -5.63 12.92
C GLN A 474 -25.16 -6.11 11.72
N LYS A 475 -25.64 -5.15 10.91
CA LYS A 475 -26.28 -5.40 9.61
C LYS A 475 -25.88 -4.30 8.63
N THR A 476 -25.65 -4.66 7.37
CA THR A 476 -25.54 -3.70 6.25
C THR A 476 -26.91 -3.52 5.63
N ILE A 477 -27.34 -2.28 5.39
CA ILE A 477 -28.64 -1.99 4.80
C ILE A 477 -28.64 -2.35 3.31
N PRO A 478 -29.52 -3.27 2.86
CA PRO A 478 -29.60 -3.66 1.44
C PRO A 478 -30.15 -2.52 0.58
N TYR A 479 -30.03 -2.61 -0.74
CA TYR A 479 -30.57 -1.61 -1.69
C TYR A 479 -32.09 -1.67 -1.90
N VAL A 480 -32.79 -2.57 -1.21
CA VAL A 480 -34.24 -2.75 -1.33
C VAL A 480 -34.86 -2.95 0.05
N SER A 481 -36.08 -2.45 0.25
CA SER A 481 -36.83 -2.65 1.50
C SER A 481 -36.88 -4.12 1.88
N THR A 482 -36.35 -4.43 3.07
CA THR A 482 -36.10 -5.80 3.50
C THR A 482 -36.60 -6.01 4.93
N ILE A 483 -37.14 -7.21 5.17
CA ILE A 483 -37.42 -7.72 6.51
C ILE A 483 -36.23 -8.58 6.90
N PHE A 484 -35.51 -8.18 7.95
CA PHE A 484 -34.40 -8.97 8.47
C PHE A 484 -34.90 -10.24 9.17
N ASP A 485 -34.04 -11.26 9.21
CA ASP A 485 -34.30 -12.49 9.96
C ASP A 485 -34.64 -12.18 11.43
N LEU A 486 -35.48 -13.03 12.01
CA LEU A 486 -35.93 -12.89 13.40
C LEU A 486 -34.77 -13.04 14.38
N ASP A 487 -34.49 -11.98 15.14
CA ASP A 487 -33.57 -12.02 16.27
C ASP A 487 -34.24 -12.67 17.50
N THR A 488 -33.45 -13.27 18.38
CA THR A 488 -33.89 -13.64 19.73
C THR A 488 -33.23 -12.71 20.75
N TYR A 489 -34.03 -12.06 21.59
CA TYR A 489 -33.56 -11.18 22.66
C TYR A 489 -32.64 -11.95 23.62
N ASN A 490 -31.52 -11.34 24.02
CA ASN A 490 -30.48 -11.96 24.86
C ASN A 490 -29.77 -13.18 24.23
N ASN A 491 -29.96 -13.42 22.94
CA ASN A 491 -29.27 -14.48 22.19
C ASN A 491 -28.62 -13.84 20.96
N CYS A 492 -27.35 -13.46 21.14
CA CYS A 492 -26.55 -12.87 20.08
C CYS A 492 -26.05 -13.96 19.13
N PRO A 493 -25.83 -13.67 17.84
CA PRO A 493 -25.01 -14.55 17.02
C PRO A 493 -23.67 -14.75 17.72
N SER A 494 -23.21 -15.99 17.80
CA SER A 494 -21.93 -16.31 18.44
C SER A 494 -20.84 -15.47 17.76
N ASN A 495 -20.13 -14.66 18.55
CA ASN A 495 -18.84 -14.10 18.17
C ASN A 495 -17.76 -15.02 18.71
N ALA A 496 -16.67 -15.14 17.97
CA ALA A 496 -15.45 -15.82 18.39
C ALA A 496 -14.42 -14.79 18.84
N LEU A 497 -13.71 -15.09 19.93
CA LEU A 497 -12.48 -14.39 20.26
C LEU A 497 -11.35 -14.92 19.38
N VAL A 498 -10.68 -14.03 18.67
CA VAL A 498 -9.56 -14.37 17.78
C VAL A 498 -8.30 -13.71 18.32
N THR A 499 -7.25 -14.51 18.52
CA THR A 499 -5.91 -14.04 18.88
C THR A 499 -5.10 -13.83 17.60
N ILE A 500 -4.66 -12.59 17.38
CA ILE A 500 -3.86 -12.21 16.21
C ILE A 500 -2.46 -11.81 16.70
N GLU A 501 -1.44 -12.41 16.11
CA GLU A 501 -0.04 -12.29 16.53
C GLU A 501 0.83 -11.83 15.35
N VAL A 502 1.73 -10.87 15.60
CA VAL A 502 2.78 -10.43 14.67
C VAL A 502 4.14 -10.51 15.36
N ASP A 503 5.12 -11.03 14.64
CA ASP A 503 6.49 -11.09 15.08
C ASP A 503 7.28 -9.88 14.56
N MET A 504 7.77 -9.08 15.49
CA MET A 504 8.54 -7.86 15.24
C MET A 504 10.04 -8.06 15.53
N SER A 505 10.52 -9.30 15.68
CA SER A 505 11.91 -9.59 16.06
C SER A 505 12.96 -9.14 15.04
N ASN A 506 12.55 -8.95 13.79
CA ASN A 506 13.40 -8.42 12.72
C ASN A 506 13.26 -6.90 12.53
N GLU A 507 12.36 -6.26 13.27
CA GLU A 507 11.99 -4.86 13.08
C GLU A 507 12.49 -3.96 14.21
N ILE A 508 12.72 -2.69 13.90
CA ILE A 508 12.89 -1.65 14.92
C ILE A 508 11.50 -1.16 15.30
N ILE A 509 11.05 -1.50 16.51
CA ILE A 509 9.72 -1.14 16.99
C ILE A 509 9.64 0.37 17.21
N SER A 510 8.65 1.00 16.58
CA SER A 510 8.37 2.43 16.74
C SER A 510 8.04 2.80 18.19
N GLY A 511 8.41 4.03 18.58
CA GLY A 511 8.08 4.59 19.90
C GLY A 511 6.58 4.76 20.13
N ASP A 512 5.79 4.77 19.06
CA ASP A 512 4.32 4.87 19.07
C ASP A 512 3.63 3.49 19.13
N GLY A 513 4.40 2.40 19.27
CA GLY A 513 3.88 1.05 19.49
C GLY A 513 3.47 0.31 18.21
N VAL A 514 2.96 -0.91 18.37
CA VAL A 514 2.51 -1.78 17.27
C VAL A 514 0.99 -1.89 17.30
N CYS A 515 0.35 -1.69 16.16
CA CYS A 515 -1.10 -1.73 16.03
C CYS A 515 -1.58 -2.71 14.96
N ILE A 516 -2.83 -3.14 15.07
CA ILE A 516 -3.59 -3.80 14.00
C ILE A 516 -4.70 -2.86 13.53
N ALA A 517 -4.76 -2.56 12.23
CA ALA A 517 -5.65 -1.56 11.65
C ALA A 517 -6.08 -1.98 10.23
N GLY A 518 -6.94 -1.18 9.58
CA GLY A 518 -7.37 -1.42 8.20
C GLY A 518 -8.44 -2.49 8.05
N GLY A 519 -9.00 -2.58 6.83
CA GLY A 519 -10.01 -3.57 6.46
C GLY A 519 -11.22 -3.57 7.40
N THR A 520 -11.45 -4.71 8.06
CA THR A 520 -12.57 -4.93 8.99
C THR A 520 -12.20 -4.70 10.46
N MET A 521 -11.00 -4.21 10.76
CA MET A 521 -10.52 -4.00 12.13
C MET A 521 -11.21 -2.81 12.82
N PRO A 522 -11.43 -2.90 14.15
CA PRO A 522 -12.02 -1.80 14.91
C PRO A 522 -11.05 -0.61 15.01
N ASN A 523 -11.61 0.58 15.25
CA ASN A 523 -10.90 1.86 15.44
C ASN A 523 -10.29 2.49 14.17
N GLY A 524 -10.58 1.96 12.97
CA GLY A 524 -10.18 2.60 11.72
C GLY A 524 -8.67 2.84 11.62
N ALA A 525 -8.27 4.03 11.16
CA ALA A 525 -6.87 4.40 10.99
C ALA A 525 -6.07 4.38 12.30
N GLN A 526 -6.73 4.71 13.43
CA GLN A 526 -6.13 4.70 14.76
C GLN A 526 -5.53 3.33 15.11
N GLY A 527 -6.16 2.27 14.60
CA GLY A 527 -5.78 0.91 14.89
C GLY A 527 -6.06 0.50 16.33
N THR A 528 -5.89 -0.80 16.58
CA THR A 528 -5.94 -1.39 17.91
C THR A 528 -4.52 -1.76 18.34
N GLU A 529 -4.08 -1.19 19.47
CA GLU A 529 -2.75 -1.46 20.02
C GLU A 529 -2.58 -2.94 20.39
N MET A 530 -1.45 -3.50 19.97
CA MET A 530 -1.00 -4.86 20.26
C MET A 530 0.03 -4.84 21.39
N CYS A 531 0.13 -5.91 22.17
CA CYS A 531 1.04 -5.97 23.32
C CYS A 531 1.98 -7.17 23.22
N ASP A 532 3.25 -6.94 23.56
CA ASP A 532 4.23 -7.98 23.90
C ASP A 532 4.35 -8.05 25.43
N LEU A 533 3.72 -9.06 26.04
CA LEU A 533 3.59 -9.17 27.50
C LEU A 533 4.76 -9.94 28.15
N ASP A 534 5.39 -10.84 27.41
CA ASP A 534 6.49 -11.69 27.87
C ASP A 534 7.86 -11.25 27.33
N GLY A 535 7.91 -10.23 26.49
CA GLY A 535 9.12 -9.59 25.98
C GLY A 535 9.81 -10.44 24.92
N ASP A 536 9.06 -11.26 24.19
CA ASP A 536 9.59 -12.19 23.18
C ASP A 536 9.55 -11.60 21.75
N SER A 537 9.15 -10.34 21.61
CA SER A 537 8.96 -9.61 20.34
C SER A 537 7.76 -10.07 19.51
N ILE A 538 6.87 -10.89 20.08
CA ILE A 538 5.58 -11.25 19.47
C ILE A 538 4.48 -10.36 20.08
N PHE A 539 3.94 -9.49 19.24
CA PHE A 539 2.86 -8.59 19.60
C PHE A 539 1.52 -9.28 19.38
N THR A 540 0.65 -9.23 20.38
CA THR A 540 -0.64 -9.94 20.40
C THR A 540 -1.82 -8.98 20.58
N ALA A 541 -2.90 -9.21 19.82
CA ALA A 541 -4.23 -8.62 20.06
C ALA A 541 -5.30 -9.71 20.13
N ILE A 542 -6.34 -9.50 20.97
CA ILE A 542 -7.50 -10.39 21.06
C ILE A 542 -8.75 -9.61 20.70
N LEU A 543 -9.34 -9.95 19.55
CA LEU A 543 -10.47 -9.23 18.96
C LEU A 543 -11.70 -10.15 18.84
N SER A 544 -12.90 -9.56 18.81
CA SER A 544 -14.18 -10.27 18.77
C SER A 544 -14.82 -10.11 17.40
N PHE A 545 -15.09 -11.22 16.71
CA PHE A 545 -15.68 -11.22 15.36
C PHE A 545 -16.86 -12.20 15.26
N PRO A 546 -17.84 -11.97 14.38
CA PRO A 546 -18.90 -12.94 14.14
C PRO A 546 -18.35 -14.28 13.62
N PHE A 547 -18.94 -15.41 14.02
CA PHE A 547 -18.61 -16.70 13.40
C PHE A 547 -18.92 -16.70 11.90
N ASP A 548 -18.11 -17.41 11.12
CA ASP A 548 -18.20 -17.53 9.65
C ASP A 548 -18.07 -16.18 8.92
N SER A 549 -17.51 -15.17 9.60
CA SER A 549 -17.22 -13.88 8.98
C SER A 549 -15.82 -13.85 8.39
N TYR A 550 -15.71 -13.09 7.32
CA TYR A 550 -14.48 -12.82 6.61
C TYR A 550 -13.88 -11.50 7.11
N GLN A 551 -12.59 -11.50 7.42
CA GLN A 551 -11.90 -10.37 8.05
C GLN A 551 -10.66 -9.99 7.25
N THR A 552 -10.41 -8.69 7.12
CA THR A 552 -9.23 -8.12 6.46
C THR A 552 -8.52 -7.13 7.38
N TYR A 553 -7.19 -7.06 7.33
CA TYR A 553 -6.40 -6.26 8.28
C TYR A 553 -4.97 -5.99 7.81
N LYS A 554 -4.29 -5.09 8.52
CA LYS A 554 -2.85 -4.82 8.43
C LYS A 554 -2.23 -4.62 9.81
N PHE A 555 -0.97 -5.00 9.95
CA PHE A 555 -0.11 -4.58 11.04
C PHE A 555 0.51 -3.20 10.76
N VAL A 556 0.77 -2.45 11.83
CA VAL A 556 1.32 -1.09 11.79
C VAL A 556 2.43 -0.97 12.82
N ASN A 557 3.65 -0.63 12.38
CA ASN A 557 4.80 -0.39 13.26
C ASN A 557 4.94 1.10 13.60
N GLY A 558 4.02 1.61 14.41
CA GLY A 558 3.90 3.02 14.77
C GLY A 558 2.46 3.47 14.65
N CYS A 559 1.66 3.20 15.69
CA CYS A 559 0.25 3.55 15.73
C CYS A 559 0.03 5.05 15.41
N GLY A 560 -0.96 5.37 14.58
CA GLY A 560 -1.26 6.74 14.14
C GLY A 560 -2.75 6.87 13.82
N ASP A 561 -3.26 8.09 13.62
CA ASP A 561 -4.70 8.37 13.44
C ASP A 561 -5.11 8.66 11.98
N THR A 562 -4.23 8.39 11.01
CA THR A 562 -4.44 8.65 9.58
C THR A 562 -4.12 7.41 8.72
N TRP A 563 -4.82 7.27 7.59
CA TRP A 563 -4.56 6.20 6.61
C TRP A 563 -3.30 6.43 5.78
N GLU A 564 -2.77 7.66 5.78
CA GLU A 564 -1.48 8.04 5.17
C GLU A 564 -0.26 7.67 6.03
N ASN A 565 -0.47 6.93 7.13
CA ASN A 565 0.61 6.51 8.00
C ASN A 565 1.59 5.59 7.23
N PRO A 566 2.86 5.97 7.02
CA PRO A 566 3.79 5.16 6.25
C PRO A 566 4.21 3.87 6.99
N ASN A 567 3.81 3.70 8.25
CA ASN A 567 4.17 2.55 9.07
C ASN A 567 3.22 1.35 8.89
N PHE A 568 2.20 1.45 8.02
CA PHE A 568 1.40 0.28 7.62
C PHE A 568 2.28 -0.72 6.88
N GLU A 569 2.14 -2.00 7.20
CA GLU A 569 2.79 -3.04 6.41
C GLU A 569 2.29 -2.98 4.95
N ASN A 570 3.21 -3.06 4.00
CA ASN A 570 2.88 -3.00 2.58
C ASN A 570 3.68 -4.04 1.78
N PHE A 571 3.04 -5.17 1.47
CA PHE A 571 3.68 -6.27 0.74
C PHE A 571 2.64 -7.14 0.02
N VAL A 572 3.00 -7.63 -1.17
CA VAL A 572 2.15 -8.52 -1.97
C VAL A 572 2.61 -9.96 -1.79
N ASP A 573 1.75 -10.82 -1.25
CA ASP A 573 2.04 -12.25 -1.08
C ASP A 573 0.72 -13.05 -0.93
N SER A 574 0.80 -14.37 -0.84
CA SER A 574 -0.31 -15.32 -0.80
C SER A 574 -1.32 -15.14 0.34
N CYS A 575 -1.00 -14.37 1.38
CA CYS A 575 -1.89 -14.05 2.48
C CYS A 575 -2.41 -12.61 2.45
N THR A 576 -2.09 -11.83 1.42
CA THR A 576 -2.64 -10.50 1.18
C THR A 576 -3.59 -10.48 0.00
N GLU A 577 -4.54 -9.55 0.00
CA GLU A 577 -5.52 -9.37 -1.06
C GLU A 577 -6.04 -7.94 -1.16
N GLY A 578 -6.75 -7.69 -2.26
CA GLY A 578 -7.33 -6.39 -2.56
C GLY A 578 -6.27 -5.36 -2.99
N GLN A 579 -6.73 -4.17 -3.38
CA GLN A 579 -5.87 -3.09 -3.88
C GLN A 579 -4.92 -2.51 -2.81
N TRP A 580 -5.18 -2.82 -1.55
CA TRP A 580 -4.40 -2.34 -0.42
C TRP A 580 -3.46 -3.41 0.14
N ASP A 581 -3.37 -4.61 -0.46
CA ASP A 581 -2.59 -5.72 0.09
C ASP A 581 -2.91 -6.00 1.57
N ASN A 582 -4.20 -6.07 1.88
CA ASN A 582 -4.66 -6.37 3.22
C ASN A 582 -4.48 -7.87 3.48
N ARG A 583 -3.98 -8.22 4.66
CA ARG A 583 -4.06 -9.61 5.14
C ARG A 583 -5.51 -10.00 5.36
N PHE A 584 -5.81 -11.30 5.26
CA PHE A 584 -7.17 -11.79 5.47
C PHE A 584 -7.24 -13.09 6.26
N PHE A 585 -8.37 -13.32 6.93
CA PHE A 585 -8.70 -14.61 7.53
C PHE A 585 -10.22 -14.80 7.65
N THR A 586 -10.66 -16.05 7.77
CA THR A 586 -12.05 -16.39 8.10
C THR A 586 -12.15 -16.87 9.53
N VAL A 587 -13.19 -16.43 10.24
CA VAL A 587 -13.47 -16.79 11.62
C VAL A 587 -14.18 -18.14 11.65
N MET A 588 -13.45 -19.20 11.97
CA MET A 588 -13.93 -20.58 11.92
C MET A 588 -14.27 -21.15 13.31
N GLU A 589 -13.59 -20.67 14.36
CA GLU A 589 -13.79 -21.16 15.73
C GLU A 589 -13.50 -20.10 16.82
N ASP A 590 -14.07 -20.30 18.00
CA ASP A 590 -13.77 -19.48 19.19
C ASP A 590 -12.39 -19.85 19.76
N GLY A 591 -11.57 -18.84 20.03
CA GLY A 591 -10.16 -18.99 20.41
C GLY A 591 -9.21 -19.21 19.23
N GLN A 592 -9.64 -18.96 17.99
CA GLN A 592 -8.81 -19.09 16.80
C GLN A 592 -7.54 -18.22 16.91
N LYS A 593 -6.40 -18.77 16.50
CA LYS A 593 -5.13 -18.06 16.40
C LYS A 593 -4.78 -17.75 14.94
N VAL A 594 -4.31 -16.53 14.69
CA VAL A 594 -3.83 -16.04 13.39
C VAL A 594 -2.41 -15.50 13.60
N GLY A 595 -1.42 -16.09 12.90
CA GLY A 595 0.00 -15.82 13.15
C GLY A 595 0.67 -16.81 14.13
N PRO A 596 1.87 -16.50 14.66
CA PRO A 596 2.61 -15.25 14.46
C PRO A 596 3.22 -15.18 13.05
N TYR A 597 2.88 -14.13 12.30
CA TYR A 597 3.53 -13.82 11.03
C TYR A 597 4.67 -12.84 11.24
N TYR A 598 5.74 -12.93 10.46
CA TYR A 598 6.69 -11.81 10.38
C TYR A 598 5.98 -10.56 9.84
N PHE A 599 6.34 -9.40 10.37
CA PHE A 599 5.94 -8.12 9.78
C PHE A 599 6.34 -8.06 8.30
N GLU A 600 5.45 -7.54 7.43
CA GLU A 600 5.65 -7.49 5.97
C GLU A 600 5.93 -8.85 5.29
N SER A 601 5.45 -9.95 5.88
CA SER A 601 5.63 -11.28 5.31
C SER A 601 4.49 -12.24 5.65
N CYS A 602 4.17 -13.15 4.73
CA CYS A 602 3.26 -14.27 5.00
C CYS A 602 3.96 -15.46 5.68
N GLU A 603 5.28 -15.39 5.89
CA GLU A 603 6.01 -16.43 6.61
C GLU A 603 5.66 -16.40 8.10
N LEU A 604 5.34 -17.57 8.64
CA LEU A 604 5.14 -17.75 10.07
C LEU A 604 6.49 -17.71 10.79
N SER A 605 6.61 -16.88 11.81
CA SER A 605 7.87 -16.67 12.54
C SER A 605 8.35 -17.89 13.32
N GLN A 606 7.40 -18.74 13.71
CA GLN A 606 7.73 -20.03 14.25
C GLN A 606 7.60 -21.05 13.13
N THR A 607 8.68 -21.83 12.94
CA THR A 607 8.49 -23.19 12.44
C THR A 607 7.49 -23.83 13.39
N MET A 608 6.22 -23.86 13.00
CA MET A 608 5.36 -24.97 13.33
C MET A 608 6.24 -26.19 13.09
N ASN A 609 6.66 -26.84 14.18
CA ASN A 609 7.24 -28.16 14.09
C ASN A 609 6.16 -29.02 13.41
N LEU A 610 6.21 -29.08 12.08
CA LEU A 610 5.42 -29.92 11.19
C LEU A 610 5.90 -31.38 11.31
N GLU A 611 6.32 -31.78 12.50
CA GLU A 611 6.48 -33.15 12.97
C GLU A 611 5.50 -33.40 14.12
N ASN A 612 4.26 -32.91 14.03
CA ASN A 612 3.10 -33.55 14.65
C ASN A 612 1.76 -32.91 14.22
N SER A 613 1.57 -32.67 12.91
CA SER A 613 0.20 -32.79 12.39
C SER A 613 -0.18 -34.26 12.57
N ASN A 614 -0.74 -34.59 13.73
CA ASN A 614 -1.54 -35.79 13.89
C ASN A 614 -2.74 -35.57 12.98
N ILE A 615 -2.58 -35.89 11.69
CA ILE A 615 -3.71 -36.12 10.80
C ILE A 615 -4.46 -37.26 11.47
N VAL A 616 -5.50 -36.90 12.21
CA VAL A 616 -6.37 -37.87 12.88
C VAL A 616 -7.13 -38.57 11.78
N THR A 617 -6.60 -39.70 11.31
CA THR A 617 -7.20 -40.42 10.18
C THR A 617 -8.51 -41.12 10.57
N ASP A 618 -8.77 -41.31 11.87
CA ASP A 618 -9.87 -42.12 12.38
C ASP A 618 -10.47 -41.62 13.71
N TYR A 619 -11.75 -41.94 13.92
CA TYR A 619 -12.41 -41.81 15.22
C TYR A 619 -11.84 -42.83 16.21
N LEU A 620 -11.45 -42.40 17.41
CA LEU A 620 -10.87 -43.31 18.41
C LEU A 620 -11.16 -42.83 19.83
N LEU A 621 -11.59 -43.72 20.72
CA LEU A 621 -11.62 -43.48 22.17
C LEU A 621 -10.39 -44.17 22.78
N ASN A 622 -9.37 -43.39 23.12
CA ASN A 622 -8.09 -43.90 23.62
C ASN A 622 -8.21 -44.44 25.04
N SER A 623 -7.18 -45.20 25.46
CA SER A 623 -7.09 -45.76 26.80
C SER A 623 -7.06 -44.65 27.85
N PRO A 624 -8.05 -44.61 28.78
CA PRO A 624 -8.07 -43.61 29.84
C PRO A 624 -6.88 -43.78 30.79
N TYR A 625 -6.33 -42.67 31.28
CA TYR A 625 -5.19 -42.67 32.19
C TYR A 625 -5.34 -41.63 33.32
N PRO A 626 -4.84 -41.93 34.53
CA PRO A 626 -4.40 -43.26 34.97
C PRO A 626 -5.57 -44.27 34.97
N ASN A 627 -5.31 -45.57 34.86
CA ASN A 627 -6.34 -46.61 35.00
C ASN A 627 -5.69 -47.90 35.56
N PRO A 628 -5.92 -48.27 36.83
CA PRO A 628 -6.90 -47.70 37.75
C PRO A 628 -6.65 -46.25 38.17
N PHE A 629 -7.70 -45.51 38.53
CA PHE A 629 -7.67 -44.08 38.85
C PHE A 629 -8.21 -43.77 40.25
N ASN A 630 -7.87 -42.60 40.80
CA ASN A 630 -8.35 -42.11 42.10
C ASN A 630 -8.30 -40.57 42.22
N PRO A 631 -9.44 -39.87 42.39
CA PRO A 631 -10.75 -40.13 41.79
C PRO A 631 -10.85 -39.50 40.38
N ILE A 632 -9.75 -38.99 39.82
CA ILE A 632 -9.72 -38.28 38.53
C ILE A 632 -9.09 -39.18 37.47
N VAL A 633 -9.71 -39.25 36.29
CA VAL A 633 -9.19 -39.93 35.10
C VAL A 633 -9.33 -39.03 33.87
N THR A 634 -8.30 -39.02 33.04
CA THR A 634 -8.28 -38.37 31.72
C THR A 634 -8.61 -39.40 30.65
N ILE A 635 -9.53 -39.07 29.76
CA ILE A 635 -10.02 -39.93 28.69
C ILE A 635 -9.71 -39.23 27.35
N PRO A 636 -8.64 -39.61 26.65
CA PRO A 636 -8.32 -39.03 25.35
C PRO A 636 -9.20 -39.64 24.27
N TYR A 637 -9.57 -38.84 23.27
CA TYR A 637 -10.34 -39.28 22.12
C TYR A 637 -10.00 -38.46 20.88
N ASN A 638 -10.26 -39.05 19.72
CA ASN A 638 -9.87 -38.55 18.42
C ASN A 638 -11.11 -38.44 17.54
N ILE A 639 -11.20 -37.34 16.80
CA ILE A 639 -12.28 -37.03 15.87
C ILE A 639 -11.67 -36.85 14.49
N LYS A 640 -12.19 -37.58 13.51
CA LYS A 640 -11.69 -37.55 12.13
C LYS A 640 -12.18 -36.35 11.33
N SER A 641 -13.43 -35.93 11.57
CA SER A 641 -14.12 -34.86 10.84
C SER A 641 -15.21 -34.28 11.73
N LEU A 642 -15.64 -33.04 11.43
CA LEU A 642 -16.73 -32.39 12.17
C LEU A 642 -17.94 -33.33 12.30
N SER A 643 -18.31 -33.66 13.53
CA SER A 643 -19.41 -34.59 13.82
C SER A 643 -19.99 -34.37 15.20
N SER A 644 -21.27 -34.71 15.36
CA SER A 644 -21.91 -34.77 16.67
C SER A 644 -21.43 -36.02 17.41
N ILE A 645 -20.86 -35.83 18.60
CA ILE A 645 -20.38 -36.91 19.45
C ILE A 645 -21.00 -36.85 20.86
N SER A 646 -21.14 -38.01 21.48
CA SER A 646 -21.51 -38.14 22.89
C SER A 646 -20.52 -39.06 23.60
N ILE A 647 -19.96 -38.58 24.71
CA ILE A 647 -19.10 -39.34 25.62
C ILE A 647 -19.77 -39.40 26.98
N ALA A 648 -20.05 -40.61 27.46
CA ALA A 648 -20.74 -40.83 28.73
C ALA A 648 -20.14 -42.00 29.52
N VAL A 649 -20.29 -41.97 30.84
CA VAL A 649 -19.84 -43.02 31.75
C VAL A 649 -21.02 -43.85 32.23
N TYR A 650 -20.84 -45.17 32.30
CA TYR A 650 -21.86 -46.15 32.71
C TYR A 650 -21.33 -47.07 33.82
N ASP A 651 -22.23 -47.53 34.70
CA ASP A 651 -21.92 -48.55 35.71
C ASP A 651 -21.93 -49.99 35.14
N LEU A 652 -21.60 -50.97 35.99
CA LEU A 652 -21.65 -52.41 35.64
C LEU A 652 -23.04 -52.92 35.23
N ASN A 653 -24.11 -52.23 35.63
CA ASN A 653 -25.48 -52.59 35.30
C ASN A 653 -25.96 -51.91 34.00
N GLY A 654 -25.15 -51.05 33.39
CA GLY A 654 -25.46 -50.29 32.18
C GLY A 654 -26.23 -49.00 32.45
N ASN A 655 -26.35 -48.54 33.69
CA ASN A 655 -26.94 -47.25 34.01
C ASN A 655 -25.95 -46.14 33.66
N LYS A 656 -26.43 -45.09 32.98
CA LYS A 656 -25.64 -43.89 32.69
C LYS A 656 -25.44 -43.11 33.98
N ILE A 657 -24.18 -42.86 34.33
CA ILE A 657 -23.78 -42.11 35.51
C ILE A 657 -23.67 -40.62 35.18
N VAL A 658 -23.00 -40.28 34.08
CA VAL A 658 -22.78 -38.89 33.67
C VAL A 658 -22.52 -38.80 32.16
N ASP A 659 -22.97 -37.71 31.54
CA ASP A 659 -22.51 -37.29 30.21
C ASP A 659 -21.28 -36.40 30.42
N LEU A 660 -20.13 -36.83 29.92
CA LEU A 660 -18.89 -36.04 29.99
C LEU A 660 -18.82 -35.02 28.87
N PHE A 661 -19.43 -35.34 27.72
CA PHE A 661 -19.54 -34.44 26.58
C PHE A 661 -20.71 -34.86 25.68
N ASN A 662 -21.46 -33.91 25.14
CA ASN A 662 -22.51 -34.16 24.15
C ASN A 662 -22.67 -32.92 23.25
N GLY A 663 -22.26 -33.02 21.98
CA GLY A 663 -22.28 -31.89 21.04
C GLY A 663 -21.39 -32.12 19.82
N PHE A 664 -21.18 -31.08 19.02
CA PHE A 664 -20.30 -31.14 17.84
C PHE A 664 -18.81 -30.94 18.22
N LYS A 665 -17.93 -31.69 17.56
CA LYS A 665 -16.48 -31.50 17.62
C LYS A 665 -15.85 -31.60 16.23
N SER A 666 -14.92 -30.70 15.93
CA SER A 666 -14.11 -30.69 14.71
C SER A 666 -13.08 -31.84 14.71
N ALA A 667 -12.38 -32.03 13.59
CA ALA A 667 -11.30 -33.01 13.53
C ALA A 667 -10.18 -32.63 14.49
N GLY A 668 -9.70 -33.58 15.30
CA GLY A 668 -8.67 -33.29 16.31
C GLY A 668 -8.51 -34.39 17.36
N ASN A 669 -7.49 -34.23 18.19
CA ASN A 669 -7.30 -35.03 19.40
C ASN A 669 -7.74 -34.19 20.60
N TYR A 670 -8.58 -34.77 21.44
CA TYR A 670 -9.18 -34.12 22.58
C TYR A 670 -9.03 -34.99 23.82
N GLU A 671 -9.25 -34.40 24.99
CA GLU A 671 -9.33 -35.13 26.24
C GLU A 671 -10.57 -34.68 27.01
N VAL A 672 -11.21 -35.62 27.69
CA VAL A 672 -12.26 -35.30 28.66
C VAL A 672 -11.89 -35.87 30.01
N ILE A 673 -12.08 -35.09 31.07
CA ILE A 673 -11.71 -35.45 32.42
C ILE A 673 -12.98 -35.85 33.18
N TRP A 674 -12.91 -36.98 33.88
CA TRP A 674 -13.97 -37.39 34.82
C TRP A 674 -13.46 -37.39 36.25
N SER A 675 -14.12 -36.61 37.12
CA SER A 675 -13.95 -36.66 38.57
C SER A 675 -15.05 -37.53 39.20
N ALA A 676 -14.67 -38.69 39.71
CA ALA A 676 -15.56 -39.68 40.31
C ALA A 676 -15.58 -39.58 41.86
N GLU A 677 -15.43 -38.36 42.40
CA GLU A 677 -15.36 -38.11 43.85
C GLU A 677 -16.56 -38.64 44.63
N ASN A 678 -17.74 -38.65 44.02
CA ASN A 678 -18.99 -39.12 44.65
C ASN A 678 -19.35 -40.58 44.31
N GLU A 679 -18.50 -41.28 43.57
CA GLU A 679 -18.79 -42.63 43.06
C GLU A 679 -18.11 -43.74 43.87
N SER A 680 -18.66 -44.95 43.87
CA SER A 680 -18.10 -46.07 44.63
C SER A 680 -16.90 -46.72 43.91
N SER A 681 -15.88 -47.20 44.64
CA SER A 681 -14.79 -48.00 44.04
C SER A 681 -15.38 -49.17 43.25
N GLY A 682 -14.95 -49.37 42.01
CA GLY A 682 -15.60 -50.29 41.09
C GLY A 682 -15.16 -50.17 39.64
N ILE A 683 -15.80 -50.92 38.77
CA ILE A 683 -15.58 -50.89 37.32
C ILE A 683 -16.65 -50.00 36.69
N TYR A 684 -16.22 -49.13 35.79
CA TYR A 684 -17.09 -48.28 34.97
C TYR A 684 -16.71 -48.42 33.49
N PHE A 685 -17.63 -48.02 32.61
CA PHE A 685 -17.44 -48.05 31.17
C PHE A 685 -17.65 -46.65 30.59
N VAL A 686 -16.65 -46.14 29.89
CA VAL A 686 -16.76 -44.90 29.12
C VAL A 686 -17.16 -45.27 27.70
N LYS A 687 -18.22 -44.68 27.17
CA LYS A 687 -18.68 -44.92 25.81
C LYS A 687 -18.66 -43.64 25.01
N MET A 688 -18.07 -43.70 23.83
CA MET A 688 -18.11 -42.65 22.80
C MET A 688 -19.02 -43.10 21.66
N VAL A 689 -19.89 -42.22 21.21
CA VAL A 689 -20.85 -42.43 20.11
C VAL A 689 -20.81 -41.25 19.15
N SER A 690 -20.71 -41.52 17.86
CA SER A 690 -21.04 -40.61 16.75
C SER A 690 -21.90 -41.34 15.72
N ASP A 691 -22.30 -40.66 14.65
CA ASP A 691 -23.23 -41.18 13.62
C ASP A 691 -22.84 -42.57 13.09
N ASN A 692 -21.55 -42.85 12.89
CA ASN A 692 -21.04 -44.12 12.35
C ASN A 692 -19.96 -44.78 13.22
N PHE A 693 -19.77 -44.32 14.46
CA PHE A 693 -18.71 -44.82 15.35
C PHE A 693 -19.22 -45.05 16.76
N HIS A 694 -18.88 -46.21 17.33
CA HIS A 694 -19.16 -46.53 18.72
C HIS A 694 -17.96 -47.27 19.33
N GLN A 695 -17.38 -46.72 20.40
CA GLN A 695 -16.31 -47.38 21.14
C GLN A 695 -16.57 -47.29 22.64
N THR A 696 -16.14 -48.31 23.39
CA THR A 696 -16.27 -48.37 24.85
C THR A 696 -14.94 -48.75 25.48
N GLN A 697 -14.53 -48.01 26.52
CA GLN A 697 -13.34 -48.25 27.32
C GLN A 697 -13.72 -48.61 28.75
N LYS A 698 -13.02 -49.58 29.34
CA LYS A 698 -13.21 -49.99 30.72
C LYS A 698 -12.26 -49.21 31.64
N ILE A 699 -12.79 -48.60 32.69
CA ILE A 699 -12.01 -47.91 33.72
C ILE A 699 -12.30 -48.49 35.10
N SER A 700 -11.31 -48.43 36.00
CA SER A 700 -11.41 -48.98 37.36
C SER A 700 -11.09 -47.89 38.38
N LEU A 701 -12.07 -47.51 39.18
CA LEU A 701 -11.92 -46.56 40.29
C LEU A 701 -11.44 -47.29 41.54
N ILE A 702 -10.35 -46.83 42.14
CA ILE A 702 -9.84 -47.32 43.42
C ILE A 702 -9.75 -46.15 44.39
N LYS A 703 -10.65 -46.10 45.37
CA LYS A 703 -10.54 -45.21 46.54
C LYS A 703 -9.79 -45.87 47.69
#